data_AF-A0A151HZL6-F1
#
_entry.id   AF-A0A151HZL6-F1
#
_cell.length_a   1.000
_cell.length_b   1.000
_cell.length_c   1.000
_cell.angle_alpha   90.00
_cell.angle_beta   90.00
_cell.angle_gamma   90.00
#
_symmetry.space_group_name_H-M   'P 1'
#
loop_
_entity.id
_entity.type
_entity.pdbx_description
1 polymer ?
#
loop_
_entity_poly.entity_id
_entity_poly.type
_entity_poly.pdbx_seq_one_letter_code
_entity_poly.pdbx_strand_id
1 'polypeptide(L)'
;KMRLLLCSSMLLFILLGISAGICLNVDVFIDLILDVRKFYSAASVIFVHPGDMYGDYGDLRITHLIHTSTRLLNRSLFSTIDGNQVATMYGKVLEELMNSLNFTVKIVSQINEHGVQNRQTLIWSGVMGKIVSGRADFAVADMSLTSLRKRYVDFMLPLIISRINLYIKEPGICGVKWIGYFQTFNSRTWVTIIILIATVPLLLFFTKSYRDQSRSAMDLISENFICIWGIFCQQALIEFPKNLSLRVAYITIFLTAMLIMAHYSAALICFLTVCIRVLPFQTLEEFIDDGTYKLIMLRGTADYEVVTFQAQHEAKLFYVKLMKLMKDESELPRNLEEGFMQVCNEKNVAFMVLSVRKKSVEKEIPCHTDPDYSCVYVTIKTSTGHEGYGLTFTLGRGTEIVMQACKSLATIVRLRKLEWIYNDFAKFWRRLTSDSQLRWVGPEKGVIHLATAAIINALWDLWARIEEKPVWKLLSDMTSKELISVIDFRYIRDIVDEHNARIILEEKMEHRQKQEKKLLKNGYPAYTTQIGWLGYSDQQLEDLCKKFLDLGYTAFKIKVGNNLQDDIRRCEVIRKAIGYGNKLMLDANQVWDVNEAIEWMQKLAKFKPTWIEEPTSPDDINGHAEILNKLKPYDIGVATGEMCANRVMFKQFLRYHAISYCQVDSARIGGINEILAVYLMAYITKTPVCPHAGGIGLCEMVQHLQMWDYICLSQTTENRVIEFVDQQHEHFEDPVQIKNACYMPPMSPGYSTKLKKESIIEYAYPEGNYWRNKITEEKEVEEKHD
;
A
#
# COMPACT_ATOMS: atom_id res chain seq x y z
N LYS A 1 -2.86 24.76 9.25
CA LYS A 1 -2.04 25.91 8.81
C LYS A 1 -2.47 27.22 9.49
N MET A 2 -3.75 27.63 9.45
CA MET A 2 -4.22 28.87 10.09
C MET A 2 -4.04 28.91 11.63
N ARG A 3 -4.31 27.80 12.33
CA ARG A 3 -4.09 27.69 13.79
C ARG A 3 -2.61 27.75 14.22
N LEU A 4 -1.70 27.28 13.38
CA LEU A 4 -0.25 27.36 13.66
C LEU A 4 0.28 28.79 13.48
N LEU A 5 -0.24 29.52 12.49
CA LEU A 5 0.02 30.95 12.31
C LEU A 5 -0.53 31.78 13.47
N LEU A 6 -1.69 31.42 14.02
CA LEU A 6 -2.27 32.02 15.23
C LEU A 6 -1.40 31.77 16.47
N CYS A 7 -0.84 30.56 16.63
CA CYS A 7 0.09 30.25 17.73
C CYS A 7 1.40 31.05 17.62
N SER A 8 2.00 31.16 16.44
CA SER A 8 3.24 31.93 16.26
C SER A 8 3.04 33.44 16.39
N SER A 9 1.89 33.97 15.95
CA SER A 9 1.54 35.38 16.17
C SER A 9 1.14 35.67 17.62
N MET A 10 0.52 34.74 18.35
CA MET A 10 0.30 34.88 19.79
C MET A 10 1.60 34.83 20.59
N LEU A 11 2.57 33.97 20.25
CA LEU A 11 3.88 33.97 20.92
C LEU A 11 4.60 35.31 20.76
N LEU A 12 4.48 35.94 19.58
CA LEU A 12 4.99 37.29 19.33
C LEU A 12 4.29 38.33 20.21
N PHE A 13 2.97 38.21 20.40
CA PHE A 13 2.18 39.08 21.30
C PHE A 13 2.52 38.87 22.78
N ILE A 14 2.86 37.65 23.21
CA ILE A 14 3.31 37.35 24.58
C ILE A 14 4.68 38.00 24.83
N LEU A 15 5.63 37.87 23.88
CA LEU A 15 6.94 38.52 23.96
C LEU A 15 6.83 40.04 24.00
N LEU A 16 5.92 40.62 23.20
CA LEU A 16 5.63 42.06 23.20
C LEU A 16 4.93 42.52 24.48
N GLY A 17 3.96 41.74 24.99
CA GLY A 17 3.20 42.05 26.20
C GLY A 17 4.03 41.95 27.50
N ILE A 18 4.96 41.00 27.58
CA ILE A 18 5.94 40.89 28.68
C ILE A 18 6.90 42.08 28.65
N SER A 19 7.32 42.54 27.47
CA SER A 19 8.15 43.77 27.36
C SER A 19 7.39 45.05 27.74
N ALA A 20 6.05 45.02 27.69
CA ALA A 20 5.16 46.14 27.97
C ALA A 20 4.54 46.12 29.39
N GLY A 21 4.90 45.16 30.25
CA GLY A 21 4.42 45.08 31.64
C GLY A 21 2.94 44.70 31.80
N ILE A 22 2.32 44.11 30.77
CA ILE A 22 0.90 43.72 30.81
C ILE A 22 0.79 42.34 31.47
N CYS A 23 0.10 42.25 32.63
CA CYS A 23 -0.26 40.98 33.25
C CYS A 23 -1.28 40.23 32.38
N LEU A 24 -0.82 39.23 31.64
CA LEU A 24 -1.67 38.32 30.87
C LEU A 24 -2.34 37.32 31.83
N ASN A 25 -3.65 37.14 31.70
CA ASN A 25 -4.39 36.14 32.48
C ASN A 25 -3.95 34.74 32.04
N VAL A 26 -3.19 34.06 32.90
CA VAL A 26 -2.58 32.75 32.67
C VAL A 26 -3.63 31.67 32.40
N ASP A 27 -4.85 31.82 32.93
CA ASP A 27 -5.93 30.83 32.78
C ASP A 27 -6.36 30.65 31.31
N VAL A 28 -6.37 31.74 30.51
CA VAL A 28 -6.71 31.67 29.08
C VAL A 28 -5.66 30.90 28.27
N PHE A 29 -4.39 30.98 28.68
CA PHE A 29 -3.30 30.24 28.05
C PHE A 29 -3.32 28.77 28.45
N ILE A 30 -3.70 28.46 29.69
CA ILE A 30 -3.90 27.08 30.16
C ILE A 30 -4.97 26.40 29.31
N ASP A 31 -6.12 27.05 29.09
CA ASP A 31 -7.19 26.46 28.28
C ASP A 31 -6.79 26.26 26.81
N LEU A 32 -6.05 27.21 26.21
CA LEU A 32 -5.52 27.07 24.85
C LEU A 32 -4.51 25.91 24.73
N ILE A 33 -3.61 25.77 25.71
CA ILE A 33 -2.64 24.67 25.77
C ILE A 33 -3.34 23.33 25.95
N LEU A 34 -4.38 23.27 26.79
CA LEU A 34 -5.19 22.07 27.00
C LEU A 34 -6.02 21.72 25.74
N ASP A 35 -6.45 22.70 24.95
CA ASP A 35 -7.12 22.50 23.66
C ASP A 35 -6.17 21.98 22.57
N VAL A 36 -4.93 22.47 22.52
CA VAL A 36 -3.90 21.93 21.61
C VAL A 36 -3.54 20.48 21.99
N ARG A 37 -3.56 20.16 23.29
CA ARG A 37 -3.29 18.81 23.82
C ARG A 37 -4.32 17.76 23.47
N LYS A 38 -5.54 18.17 23.08
CA LYS A 38 -6.53 17.23 22.52
C LYS A 38 -6.02 16.52 21.27
N PHE A 39 -5.10 17.14 20.51
CA PHE A 39 -4.66 16.65 19.21
C PHE A 39 -3.17 16.27 19.17
N TYR A 40 -2.37 16.76 20.12
CA TYR A 40 -0.92 16.55 20.15
C TYR A 40 -0.46 16.16 21.55
N SER A 41 0.36 15.10 21.63
CA SER A 41 1.07 14.75 22.86
C SER A 41 2.55 15.07 22.67
N ALA A 42 3.16 15.60 23.73
CA ALA A 42 4.56 16.01 23.77
C ALA A 42 5.26 15.10 24.78
N ALA A 43 5.97 14.08 24.28
CA ALA A 43 6.71 13.16 25.13
C ALA A 43 8.06 13.81 25.49
N SER A 44 8.23 14.03 26.79
CA SER A 44 9.53 14.35 27.38
C SER A 44 10.10 13.05 27.91
N VAL A 45 11.41 13.02 28.10
CA VAL A 45 12.14 11.75 28.21
C VAL A 45 12.86 11.67 29.52
N ILE A 46 13.38 12.80 29.94
CA ILE A 46 14.32 12.88 31.03
C ILE A 46 13.66 13.71 32.11
N PHE A 47 13.54 13.10 33.29
CA PHE A 47 13.01 13.75 34.47
C PHE A 47 14.00 13.63 35.61
N VAL A 48 14.13 14.71 36.37
CA VAL A 48 15.03 14.81 37.52
C VAL A 48 14.20 15.13 38.75
N HIS A 49 14.71 14.74 39.92
CA HIS A 49 14.15 15.21 41.19
C HIS A 49 14.01 16.74 41.17
N PRO A 50 12.88 17.30 41.65
CA PRO A 50 12.66 18.73 41.62
C PRO A 50 13.78 19.46 42.37
N GLY A 51 14.27 20.54 41.76
CA GLY A 51 15.21 21.46 42.39
C GLY A 51 14.58 22.21 43.57
N ASP A 52 15.32 23.11 44.18
CA ASP A 52 14.75 24.00 45.21
C ASP A 52 13.66 24.94 44.62
N MET A 53 13.07 25.80 45.44
CA MET A 53 12.00 26.71 44.99
C MET A 53 12.43 27.70 43.88
N TYR A 54 13.72 27.79 43.57
CA TYR A 54 14.28 28.61 42.50
C TYR A 54 14.72 27.80 41.27
N GLY A 55 14.55 26.48 41.30
CA GLY A 55 15.04 25.58 40.27
C GLY A 55 16.56 25.40 40.30
N ASP A 56 17.20 25.69 41.44
CA ASP A 56 18.60 25.35 41.68
C ASP A 56 18.68 23.89 42.14
N TYR A 57 19.46 23.12 41.41
CA TYR A 57 19.65 21.69 41.65
C TYR A 57 20.95 21.40 42.43
N GLY A 58 21.74 22.43 42.77
CA GLY A 58 23.07 22.29 43.35
C GLY A 58 24.04 21.48 42.47
N ASP A 59 25.07 20.89 43.07
CA ASP A 59 25.95 19.92 42.40
C ASP A 59 25.17 18.62 42.12
N LEU A 60 24.56 18.54 40.94
CA LEU A 60 23.79 17.39 40.45
C LEU A 60 24.65 16.12 40.40
N ARG A 61 24.64 15.33 41.47
CA ARG A 61 25.20 13.97 41.49
C ARG A 61 24.14 12.96 41.09
N ILE A 62 23.93 12.81 39.79
CA ILE A 62 23.03 11.79 39.25
C ILE A 62 23.71 10.43 39.39
N THR A 63 23.20 9.58 40.28
CA THR A 63 23.80 8.26 40.54
C THR A 63 22.86 7.12 40.20
N HIS A 64 21.55 7.32 40.31
CA HIS A 64 20.53 6.27 40.17
C HIS A 64 19.54 6.59 39.04
N LEU A 65 19.47 5.70 38.03
CA LEU A 65 18.67 5.86 36.79
C LEU A 65 17.58 4.79 36.64
N ILE A 66 16.41 5.17 36.13
CA ILE A 66 15.29 4.26 35.78
C ILE A 66 14.83 4.50 34.33
N HIS A 67 14.28 3.47 33.68
CA HIS A 67 13.75 3.63 32.32
C HIS A 67 12.53 2.75 32.03
N THR A 68 11.74 3.15 31.01
CA THR A 68 10.45 2.50 30.66
C THR A 68 10.48 1.45 29.56
N SER A 69 11.63 1.21 28.93
CA SER A 69 11.76 0.19 27.89
C SER A 69 12.46 -1.08 28.37
N THR A 70 11.91 -2.24 28.05
CA THR A 70 12.45 -3.58 28.35
C THR A 70 13.85 -3.87 27.80
N ARG A 71 14.47 -2.97 27.02
CA ARG A 71 15.74 -3.21 26.32
C ARG A 71 16.71 -2.02 26.32
N LEU A 72 16.50 -1.00 27.15
CA LEU A 72 17.22 0.26 26.97
C LEU A 72 18.67 0.25 27.49
N LEU A 73 19.04 -0.54 28.51
CA LEU A 73 20.36 -0.33 29.15
C LEU A 73 21.08 -1.58 29.71
N ASN A 74 20.68 -2.80 29.38
CA ASN A 74 21.36 -3.99 29.90
C ASN A 74 22.02 -4.83 28.80
N ARG A 75 23.10 -4.27 28.23
CA ARG A 75 24.31 -4.99 27.76
C ARG A 75 25.29 -3.94 27.21
N SER A 76 26.34 -3.67 28.00
CA SER A 76 27.51 -2.82 27.70
C SER A 76 27.23 -1.42 27.17
N LEU A 77 27.94 -0.43 27.72
CA LEU A 77 27.85 1.00 27.38
C LEU A 77 27.98 1.39 25.90
N PHE A 78 28.15 0.45 24.96
CA PHE A 78 28.09 0.67 23.52
C PHE A 78 27.58 -0.61 22.82
N SER A 79 26.27 -0.75 22.61
CA SER A 79 25.72 -1.61 21.56
C SER A 79 24.23 -1.32 21.36
N THR A 80 23.93 -0.67 20.24
CA THR A 80 22.59 -0.35 19.73
C THR A 80 21.79 -1.62 19.47
N ILE A 81 20.82 -1.92 20.33
CA ILE A 81 19.89 -3.04 20.17
C ILE A 81 18.48 -2.49 20.42
N ASP A 82 17.59 -2.75 19.45
CA ASP A 82 16.12 -2.65 19.46
C ASP A 82 15.40 -1.38 18.97
N GLY A 83 14.85 -1.51 17.76
CA GLY A 83 13.40 -1.53 17.48
C GLY A 83 12.60 -0.25 17.60
N ASN A 84 13.07 0.74 18.35
CA ASN A 84 12.32 1.96 18.61
C ASN A 84 13.23 3.16 18.32
N GLN A 85 13.15 3.74 17.13
CA GLN A 85 13.95 4.93 16.74
C GLN A 85 13.90 6.04 17.80
N VAL A 86 12.76 6.14 18.48
CA VAL A 86 12.49 7.00 19.64
C VAL A 86 13.40 6.68 20.83
N ALA A 87 13.55 5.40 21.19
CA ALA A 87 14.43 4.99 22.28
C ALA A 87 15.92 5.23 21.97
N THR A 88 16.34 5.02 20.71
CA THR A 88 17.71 5.29 20.25
C THR A 88 18.06 6.79 20.32
N MET A 89 17.11 7.67 19.98
CA MET A 89 17.26 9.12 20.15
C MET A 89 17.51 9.48 21.61
N TYR A 90 16.76 8.87 22.53
CA TYR A 90 16.85 9.13 23.97
C TYR A 90 18.14 8.62 24.60
N GLY A 91 18.63 7.47 24.17
CA GLY A 91 19.95 6.97 24.57
C GLY A 91 21.07 7.93 24.18
N LYS A 92 21.05 8.45 22.95
CA LYS A 92 22.05 9.43 22.48
C LYS A 92 22.01 10.75 23.23
N VAL A 93 20.81 11.26 23.54
CA VAL A 93 20.66 12.48 24.34
C VAL A 93 21.23 12.29 25.75
N LEU A 94 21.00 11.13 26.37
CA LEU A 94 21.59 10.81 27.67
C LEU A 94 23.13 10.73 27.61
N GLU A 95 23.68 10.13 26.55
CA GLU A 95 25.13 10.05 26.33
C GLU A 95 25.77 11.45 26.22
N GLU A 96 25.18 12.34 25.41
CA GLU A 96 25.65 13.72 25.28
C GLU A 96 25.55 14.50 26.59
N LEU A 97 24.51 14.26 27.40
CA LEU A 97 24.38 14.85 28.73
C LEU A 97 25.46 14.34 29.69
N MET A 98 25.71 13.03 29.72
CA MET A 98 26.76 12.43 30.56
C MET A 98 28.15 12.98 30.20
N ASN A 99 28.44 13.13 28.90
CA ASN A 99 29.69 13.67 28.40
C ASN A 99 29.84 15.16 28.71
N SER A 100 28.78 15.95 28.50
CA SER A 100 28.82 17.41 28.66
C SER A 100 28.82 17.86 30.13
N LEU A 101 28.14 17.12 31.00
CA LEU A 101 28.00 17.43 32.42
C LEU A 101 28.89 16.57 33.33
N ASN A 102 29.69 15.68 32.74
CA ASN A 102 30.70 14.84 33.40
C ASN A 102 30.16 14.04 34.61
N PHE A 103 29.08 13.28 34.39
CA PHE A 103 28.49 12.39 35.42
C PHE A 103 28.32 10.97 34.90
N THR A 104 28.30 10.00 35.83
CA THR A 104 28.12 8.57 35.55
C THR A 104 26.83 8.05 36.16
N VAL A 105 26.06 7.25 35.44
CA VAL A 105 24.77 6.73 35.90
C VAL A 105 24.82 5.24 36.20
N LYS A 106 24.11 4.81 37.25
CA LYS A 106 23.85 3.40 37.55
C LYS A 106 22.36 3.11 37.41
N ILE A 107 22.00 2.08 36.65
CA ILE A 107 20.59 1.69 36.47
C ILE A 107 20.10 0.92 37.70
N VAL A 108 19.00 1.39 38.29
CA VAL A 108 18.43 0.82 39.52
C VAL A 108 17.25 -0.09 39.25
N SER A 109 16.40 0.26 38.28
CA SER A 109 15.24 -0.56 37.92
C SER A 109 14.71 -0.27 36.52
N GLN A 110 14.04 -1.26 35.94
CA GLN A 110 13.35 -1.18 34.64
C GLN A 110 11.85 -1.34 34.89
N ILE A 111 11.02 -0.41 34.44
CA ILE A 111 9.58 -0.41 34.76
C ILE A 111 8.79 0.07 33.54
N ASN A 112 7.95 -0.81 32.97
CA ASN A 112 7.17 -0.48 31.77
C ASN A 112 6.01 0.50 32.02
N GLU A 113 5.67 0.75 33.29
CA GLU A 113 4.62 1.66 33.69
C GLU A 113 5.18 3.05 34.00
N HIS A 114 4.59 4.08 33.38
CA HIS A 114 4.97 5.48 33.62
C HIS A 114 4.63 5.89 35.06
N GLY A 115 3.54 5.36 35.59
CA GLY A 115 3.09 5.58 36.95
C GLY A 115 1.87 6.47 37.02
N VAL A 116 0.95 6.08 37.90
CA VAL A 116 -0.31 6.77 38.20
C VAL A 116 -0.35 7.03 39.70
N GLN A 117 -0.83 8.21 40.10
CA GLN A 117 -1.00 8.52 41.52
C GLN A 117 -2.26 7.86 42.07
N ASN A 118 -2.10 7.05 43.14
CA ASN A 118 -3.26 6.54 43.87
C ASN A 118 -3.89 7.69 44.68
N ARG A 119 -5.21 7.88 44.52
CA ARG A 119 -5.96 9.00 45.10
C ARG A 119 -6.02 8.98 46.63
N GLN A 120 -6.06 7.80 47.24
CA GLN A 120 -6.27 7.66 48.69
C GLN A 120 -4.96 7.76 49.45
N THR A 121 -3.89 7.22 48.87
CA THR A 121 -2.58 7.17 49.52
C THR A 121 -1.64 8.27 49.05
N LEU A 122 -1.97 8.98 47.96
CA LEU A 122 -1.11 9.95 47.26
C LEU A 122 0.23 9.37 46.77
N ILE A 123 0.36 8.04 46.80
CA ILE A 123 1.57 7.32 46.38
C ILE A 123 1.52 7.13 44.87
N TRP A 124 2.62 7.49 44.20
CA TRP A 124 2.84 7.22 42.79
C TRP A 124 3.28 5.78 42.55
N SER A 125 2.72 5.13 41.53
CA SER A 125 3.23 3.86 41.00
C SER A 125 4.26 4.09 39.86
N GLY A 126 4.77 3.03 39.25
CA GLY A 126 5.60 3.11 38.05
C GLY A 126 6.91 3.89 38.22
N VAL A 127 7.38 4.50 37.12
CA VAL A 127 8.58 5.35 37.11
C VAL A 127 8.43 6.58 38.01
N MET A 128 7.28 7.25 37.98
CA MET A 128 6.99 8.37 38.88
C MET A 128 7.17 7.98 40.36
N GLY A 129 6.67 6.81 40.76
CA GLY A 129 6.80 6.30 42.14
C GLY A 129 8.24 6.19 42.61
N LYS A 130 9.17 5.87 41.73
CA LYS A 130 10.58 5.69 42.08
C LYS A 130 11.34 7.00 42.15
N ILE A 131 11.04 7.97 41.28
CA ILE A 131 11.66 9.30 41.34
C ILE A 131 11.13 10.05 42.57
N VAL A 132 9.81 10.06 42.78
CA VAL A 132 9.18 10.78 43.90
C VAL A 132 9.56 10.20 45.27
N SER A 133 9.85 8.89 45.35
CA SER A 133 10.33 8.28 46.59
C SER A 133 11.84 8.42 46.82
N GLY A 134 12.56 9.13 45.94
CA GLY A 134 14.02 9.31 46.04
C GLY A 134 14.84 8.05 45.79
N ARG A 135 14.25 7.02 45.16
CA ARG A 135 14.96 5.77 44.80
C ARG A 135 15.70 5.87 43.48
N ALA A 136 15.42 6.89 42.68
CA ALA A 136 16.17 7.26 41.50
C ALA A 136 16.18 8.78 41.34
N ASP A 137 17.33 9.30 40.94
CA ASP A 137 17.54 10.74 40.73
C ASP A 137 17.04 11.16 39.34
N PHE A 138 16.97 10.20 38.42
CA PHE A 138 16.78 10.44 37.00
C PHE A 138 15.97 9.31 36.35
N ALA A 139 15.13 9.64 35.37
CA ALA A 139 14.48 8.61 34.56
C ALA A 139 14.41 8.95 33.07
N VAL A 140 14.55 7.91 32.23
CA VAL A 140 14.36 7.93 30.78
C VAL A 140 13.04 7.25 30.44
N ALA A 141 11.97 8.03 30.25
CA ALA A 141 10.64 7.53 29.91
C ALA A 141 9.93 8.40 28.89
N ASP A 142 9.31 7.80 27.86
CA ASP A 142 8.56 8.50 26.81
C ASP A 142 7.17 8.97 27.30
N MET A 143 7.19 9.91 28.24
CA MET A 143 6.03 10.32 29.01
C MET A 143 5.60 11.73 28.67
N SER A 144 4.29 11.93 28.52
CA SER A 144 3.74 13.26 28.30
C SER A 144 3.88 14.11 29.55
N LEU A 145 4.36 15.33 29.37
CA LEU A 145 4.41 16.35 30.43
C LEU A 145 2.98 16.61 30.92
N THR A 146 2.70 16.59 32.22
CA THR A 146 1.37 16.98 32.74
C THR A 146 1.53 17.98 33.87
N SER A 147 0.53 18.82 34.10
CA SER A 147 0.54 19.78 35.21
C SER A 147 0.70 19.07 36.55
N LEU A 148 0.08 17.89 36.71
CA LEU A 148 0.20 17.06 37.90
C LEU A 148 1.63 16.54 38.10
N ARG A 149 2.25 15.95 37.07
CA ARG A 149 3.60 15.40 37.19
C ARG A 149 4.67 16.48 37.35
N LYS A 150 4.49 17.65 36.71
CA LYS A 150 5.40 18.80 36.86
C LYS A 150 5.49 19.30 38.31
N ARG A 151 4.51 18.99 39.18
CA ARG A 151 4.59 19.31 40.62
C ARG A 151 5.59 18.45 41.37
N TYR A 152 5.96 17.29 40.82
CA TYR A 152 6.77 16.29 41.52
C TYR A 152 8.10 15.99 40.82
N VAL A 153 8.23 16.28 39.53
CA VAL A 153 9.44 16.06 38.74
C VAL A 153 9.60 17.17 37.70
N ASP A 154 10.83 17.51 37.37
CA ASP A 154 11.13 18.44 36.29
C ASP A 154 11.30 17.71 34.95
N PHE A 155 10.95 18.38 33.86
CA PHE A 155 10.90 17.82 32.51
C PHE A 155 11.89 18.54 31.60
N MET A 156 12.63 17.79 30.78
CA MET A 156 13.34 18.41 29.65
C MET A 156 12.40 18.91 28.57
N LEU A 157 12.95 19.68 27.61
CA LEU A 157 12.23 20.06 26.40
C LEU A 157 11.68 18.82 25.68
N PRO A 158 10.41 18.85 25.21
CA PRO A 158 9.82 17.70 24.53
C PRO A 158 10.60 17.37 23.26
N LEU A 159 11.08 16.14 23.17
CA LEU A 159 11.84 15.66 22.01
C LEU A 159 10.92 15.11 20.91
N ILE A 160 9.70 14.72 21.26
CA ILE A 160 8.70 14.21 20.32
C ILE A 160 7.39 14.96 20.50
N ILE A 161 6.94 15.57 19.40
CA ILE A 161 5.60 16.14 19.27
C ILE A 161 4.90 15.36 18.17
N SER A 162 3.88 14.59 18.54
CA SER A 162 3.15 13.74 17.60
C SER A 162 1.64 13.90 17.78
N ARG A 163 0.90 13.65 16.70
CA ARG A 163 -0.56 13.65 16.73
C ARG A 163 -1.08 12.39 17.41
N ILE A 164 -2.06 12.59 18.29
CA ILE A 164 -2.90 11.50 18.79
C ILE A 164 -3.95 11.22 17.71
N ASN A 165 -4.03 9.97 17.29
CA ASN A 165 -5.03 9.51 16.33
C ASN A 165 -5.89 8.45 16.98
N LEU A 166 -7.13 8.36 16.51
CA LEU A 166 -8.06 7.30 16.86
C LEU A 166 -8.05 6.27 15.72
N TYR A 167 -7.67 5.04 16.03
CA TYR A 167 -7.61 3.93 15.08
C TYR A 167 -8.83 3.03 15.29
N ILE A 168 -9.61 2.86 14.24
CA ILE A 168 -10.73 1.93 14.20
C ILE A 168 -10.51 0.92 13.09
N LYS A 169 -11.15 -0.24 13.23
CA LYS A 169 -11.31 -1.17 12.12
C LYS A 169 -12.08 -0.45 11.01
N GLU A 170 -11.58 -0.54 9.79
CA GLU A 170 -12.21 0.14 8.65
C GLU A 170 -13.66 -0.35 8.49
N PRO A 171 -14.66 0.56 8.50
CA PRO A 171 -16.06 0.18 8.33
C PRO A 171 -16.29 -0.27 6.88
N GLY A 172 -16.92 -1.44 6.69
CA GLY A 172 -17.24 -2.01 5.37
C GLY A 172 -18.37 -1.30 4.60
N ILE A 173 -18.90 -0.21 5.15
CA ILE A 173 -20.17 0.38 4.71
C ILE A 173 -19.96 1.38 3.56
N CYS A 174 -20.68 1.15 2.47
CA CYS A 174 -20.86 2.12 1.39
C CYS A 174 -22.27 2.73 1.49
N GLY A 175 -22.42 3.75 2.34
CA GLY A 175 -23.73 4.35 2.61
C GLY A 175 -24.14 5.40 1.58
N VAL A 176 -25.35 5.29 1.03
CA VAL A 176 -25.97 6.36 0.22
C VAL A 176 -26.43 7.47 1.18
N LYS A 177 -25.70 8.58 1.24
CA LYS A 177 -26.18 9.77 1.96
C LYS A 177 -27.34 10.39 1.17
N TRP A 178 -28.56 10.35 1.70
CA TRP A 178 -29.73 11.07 1.15
C TRP A 178 -29.49 12.59 0.97
N ILE A 179 -28.53 13.16 1.69
CA ILE A 179 -28.08 14.55 1.50
C ILE A 179 -27.37 14.74 0.15
N GLY A 180 -26.85 13.67 -0.46
CA GLY A 180 -26.17 13.66 -1.76
C GLY A 180 -27.02 14.22 -2.89
N TYR A 181 -28.35 14.02 -2.86
CA TYR A 181 -29.27 14.61 -3.83
C TYR A 181 -29.22 16.15 -3.84
N PHE A 182 -28.97 16.77 -2.68
CA PHE A 182 -28.86 18.22 -2.54
C PHE A 182 -27.41 18.74 -2.67
N GLN A 183 -26.40 17.85 -2.57
CA GLN A 183 -24.98 18.20 -2.71
C GLN A 183 -24.51 18.30 -4.17
N THR A 184 -25.33 17.83 -5.13
CA THR A 184 -25.05 17.93 -6.58
C THR A 184 -24.77 19.36 -7.04
N PHE A 185 -25.43 20.34 -6.42
CA PHE A 185 -25.21 21.76 -6.65
C PHE A 185 -24.83 22.49 -5.36
N ASN A 186 -23.95 23.49 -5.49
CA ASN A 186 -23.66 24.42 -4.40
C ASN A 186 -24.94 25.17 -3.98
N SER A 187 -25.06 25.54 -2.71
CA SER A 187 -26.21 26.29 -2.16
C SER A 187 -26.52 27.55 -2.97
N ARG A 188 -25.50 28.25 -3.48
CA ARG A 188 -25.66 29.42 -4.36
C ARG A 188 -26.38 29.11 -5.67
N THR A 189 -26.07 27.96 -6.27
CA THR A 189 -26.69 27.50 -7.52
C THR A 189 -28.14 27.11 -7.31
N TRP A 190 -28.45 26.40 -6.21
CA TRP A 190 -29.84 26.10 -5.83
C TRP A 190 -30.68 27.37 -5.67
N VAL A 191 -30.14 28.37 -4.96
CA VAL A 191 -30.82 29.66 -4.80
C VAL A 191 -31.04 30.34 -6.15
N THR A 192 -30.07 30.27 -7.07
CA THR A 192 -30.20 30.87 -8.41
C THR A 192 -31.28 30.17 -9.24
N ILE A 193 -31.39 28.84 -9.18
CA ILE A 193 -32.45 28.07 -9.86
C ILE A 193 -33.83 28.45 -9.30
N ILE A 194 -33.97 28.57 -7.99
CA ILE A 194 -35.24 28.98 -7.35
C ILE A 194 -35.63 30.40 -7.78
N ILE A 195 -34.67 31.34 -7.78
CA ILE A 195 -34.90 32.72 -8.24
C ILE A 195 -35.31 32.73 -9.72
N LEU A 196 -34.67 31.91 -10.56
CA LEU A 196 -35.00 31.80 -11.98
C LEU A 196 -36.43 31.28 -12.19
N ILE A 197 -36.84 30.23 -11.46
CA ILE A 197 -38.20 29.68 -11.52
C ILE A 197 -39.25 30.69 -11.04
N ALA A 198 -38.93 31.54 -10.07
CA ALA A 198 -39.84 32.58 -9.57
C ALA A 198 -39.95 33.81 -10.48
N THR A 199 -38.86 34.22 -11.13
CA THR A 199 -38.79 35.48 -11.90
C THR A 199 -39.26 35.33 -13.35
N VAL A 200 -39.01 34.18 -13.99
CA VAL A 200 -39.37 33.93 -15.39
C VAL A 200 -40.90 33.99 -15.64
N PRO A 201 -41.78 33.42 -14.78
CA PRO A 201 -43.24 33.56 -14.92
C PRO A 201 -43.71 35.02 -14.89
N LEU A 202 -43.06 35.87 -14.08
CA LEU A 202 -43.37 37.30 -13.97
C LEU A 202 -42.97 38.06 -15.24
N LEU A 203 -41.81 37.77 -15.83
CA LEU A 203 -41.38 38.34 -17.10
C LEU A 203 -42.31 37.93 -18.27
N LEU A 204 -42.76 36.67 -18.26
CA LEU A 204 -43.75 36.18 -19.22
C LEU A 204 -45.14 36.79 -19.01
N PHE A 205 -45.50 37.10 -17.75
CA PHE A 205 -46.71 37.84 -17.43
C PHE A 205 -46.68 39.24 -18.04
N PHE A 206 -45.61 40.02 -17.87
CA PHE A 206 -45.54 41.37 -18.44
C PHE A 206 -45.58 41.37 -19.97
N THR A 207 -44.94 40.40 -20.61
CA THR A 207 -44.93 40.28 -22.08
C THR A 207 -46.27 39.79 -22.67
N LYS A 208 -47.02 38.94 -21.95
CA LYS A 208 -48.39 38.54 -22.32
C LYS A 208 -49.42 39.63 -21.98
N SER A 209 -49.31 40.28 -20.82
CA SER A 209 -50.25 41.30 -20.31
C SER A 209 -50.24 42.59 -21.15
N TYR A 210 -49.08 43.00 -21.69
CA TYR A 210 -49.01 44.13 -22.62
C TYR A 210 -49.77 43.88 -23.94
N ARG A 211 -50.09 42.62 -24.24
CA ARG A 211 -50.58 42.20 -25.56
C ARG A 211 -51.98 41.60 -25.55
N ASP A 212 -52.43 41.08 -24.41
CA ASP A 212 -53.72 40.42 -24.25
C ASP A 212 -54.48 41.04 -23.06
N GLN A 213 -55.26 42.10 -23.33
CA GLN A 213 -55.99 42.89 -22.32
C GLN A 213 -57.28 42.20 -21.81
N SER A 214 -57.58 40.98 -22.29
CA SER A 214 -58.89 40.34 -22.11
C SER A 214 -58.98 39.34 -20.94
N ARG A 215 -57.86 38.97 -20.30
CA ARG A 215 -57.80 37.95 -19.25
C ARG A 215 -57.40 38.53 -17.88
N SER A 216 -57.88 37.92 -16.80
CA SER A 216 -57.55 38.35 -15.43
C SER A 216 -56.05 38.15 -15.14
N ALA A 217 -55.46 39.11 -14.42
CA ALA A 217 -54.02 39.09 -14.13
C ALA A 217 -53.59 37.84 -13.34
N MET A 218 -54.44 37.33 -12.43
CA MET A 218 -54.14 36.18 -11.59
C MET A 218 -54.15 34.85 -12.37
N ASP A 219 -55.02 34.72 -13.37
CA ASP A 219 -55.08 33.52 -14.22
C ASP A 219 -53.83 33.42 -15.11
N LEU A 220 -53.35 34.55 -15.65
CA LEU A 220 -52.12 34.58 -16.45
C LEU A 220 -50.86 34.24 -15.64
N ILE A 221 -50.77 34.68 -14.38
CA ILE A 221 -49.61 34.39 -13.52
C ILE A 221 -49.59 32.92 -13.14
N SER A 222 -50.73 32.35 -12.73
CA SER A 222 -50.83 30.94 -12.36
C SER A 222 -50.58 30.00 -13.55
N GLU A 223 -51.14 30.30 -14.72
CA GLU A 223 -50.89 29.55 -15.96
C GLU A 223 -49.39 29.58 -16.34
N ASN A 224 -48.75 30.75 -16.29
CA ASN A 224 -47.33 30.88 -16.59
C ASN A 224 -46.46 30.14 -15.56
N PHE A 225 -46.81 30.17 -14.28
CA PHE A 225 -46.08 29.46 -13.24
C PHE A 225 -46.15 27.94 -13.44
N ILE A 226 -47.34 27.39 -13.72
CA ILE A 226 -47.53 25.96 -13.98
C ILE A 226 -46.77 25.54 -15.24
N CYS A 227 -46.80 26.34 -16.31
CA CYS A 227 -46.02 26.06 -17.52
C CYS A 227 -44.51 26.04 -17.27
N ILE A 228 -43.97 27.01 -16.53
CA ILE A 228 -42.53 27.06 -16.23
C ILE A 228 -42.11 25.93 -15.30
N TRP A 229 -42.89 25.68 -14.25
CA TRP A 229 -42.66 24.54 -13.35
C TRP A 229 -42.68 23.21 -14.12
N GLY A 230 -43.66 23.03 -15.01
CA GLY A 230 -43.76 21.88 -15.91
C GLY A 230 -42.52 21.70 -16.77
N ILE A 231 -41.97 22.77 -17.35
CA ILE A 231 -40.74 22.71 -18.16
C ILE A 231 -39.54 22.23 -17.34
N PHE A 232 -39.38 22.73 -16.10
CA PHE A 232 -38.31 22.26 -15.22
C PHE A 232 -38.52 20.81 -14.75
N CYS A 233 -39.76 20.34 -14.71
CA CYS A 233 -40.14 18.93 -14.55
C CYS A 233 -40.09 18.11 -15.85
N GLN A 234 -39.54 18.64 -16.95
CA GLN A 234 -39.43 17.99 -18.26
C GLN A 234 -40.79 17.61 -18.90
N GLN A 235 -41.84 18.36 -18.57
CA GLN A 235 -43.16 18.20 -19.19
C GLN A 235 -43.30 19.07 -20.44
N ALA A 236 -44.07 18.58 -21.42
CA ALA A 236 -44.40 19.34 -22.62
C ALA A 236 -45.42 20.45 -22.32
N LEU A 237 -45.38 21.52 -23.11
CA LEU A 237 -46.42 22.54 -23.08
C LEU A 237 -47.70 22.01 -23.73
N ILE A 238 -48.85 22.31 -23.12
CA ILE A 238 -50.17 21.93 -23.63
C ILE A 238 -50.48 22.66 -24.95
N GLU A 239 -50.08 23.92 -25.07
CA GLU A 239 -50.21 24.70 -26.31
C GLU A 239 -48.95 25.54 -26.56
N PHE A 240 -48.41 25.47 -27.78
CA PHE A 240 -47.20 26.21 -28.13
C PHE A 240 -47.54 27.63 -28.60
N PRO A 241 -46.82 28.68 -28.13
CA PRO A 241 -47.14 30.05 -28.49
C PRO A 241 -47.00 30.29 -30.00
N LYS A 242 -47.96 31.02 -30.60
CA LYS A 242 -47.93 31.35 -32.04
C LYS A 242 -46.90 32.44 -32.39
N ASN A 243 -46.61 33.33 -31.44
CA ASN A 243 -45.76 34.51 -31.66
C ASN A 243 -44.26 34.21 -31.54
N LEU A 244 -43.46 34.74 -32.46
CA LEU A 244 -42.01 34.51 -32.51
C LEU A 244 -41.28 34.90 -31.21
N SER A 245 -41.62 36.04 -30.61
CA SER A 245 -40.98 36.51 -29.37
C SER A 245 -41.20 35.57 -28.18
N LEU A 246 -42.43 35.04 -28.04
CA LEU A 246 -42.74 34.06 -27.01
C LEU A 246 -42.10 32.69 -27.32
N ARG A 247 -42.05 32.28 -28.60
CA ARG A 247 -41.36 31.04 -29.01
C ARG A 247 -39.89 31.05 -28.61
N VAL A 248 -39.18 32.15 -28.88
CA VAL A 248 -37.76 32.29 -28.49
C VAL A 248 -37.59 32.21 -26.97
N ALA A 249 -38.47 32.87 -26.20
CA ALA A 249 -38.43 32.82 -24.75
C ALA A 249 -38.64 31.38 -24.22
N TYR A 250 -39.69 30.69 -24.67
CA TYR A 250 -39.97 29.31 -24.24
C TYR A 250 -38.87 28.33 -24.68
N ILE A 251 -38.33 28.45 -25.91
CA ILE A 251 -37.21 27.62 -26.37
C ILE A 251 -35.97 27.81 -25.48
N THR A 252 -35.67 29.05 -25.11
CA THR A 252 -34.52 29.36 -24.24
C THR A 252 -34.70 28.75 -22.85
N ILE A 253 -35.91 28.81 -22.30
CA ILE A 253 -36.25 28.21 -21.00
C ILE A 253 -36.17 26.69 -21.06
N PHE A 254 -36.69 26.06 -22.12
CA PHE A 254 -36.57 24.62 -22.35
C PHE A 254 -35.12 24.16 -22.41
N LEU A 255 -34.29 24.86 -23.20
CA LEU A 255 -32.88 24.52 -23.35
C LEU A 255 -32.12 24.69 -22.03
N THR A 256 -32.44 25.72 -21.25
CA THR A 256 -31.87 25.96 -19.92
C THR A 256 -32.26 24.86 -18.93
N ALA A 257 -33.55 24.48 -18.88
CA ALA A 257 -34.04 23.42 -18.01
C ALA A 257 -33.44 22.05 -18.38
N MET A 258 -33.32 21.76 -19.68
CA MET A 258 -32.68 20.54 -20.17
C MET A 258 -31.19 20.48 -19.79
N LEU A 259 -30.45 21.59 -19.92
CA LEU A 259 -29.05 21.65 -19.50
C LEU A 259 -28.88 21.46 -18.00
N ILE A 260 -29.70 22.12 -17.17
CA ILE A 260 -29.67 21.96 -15.71
C ILE A 260 -29.96 20.51 -15.32
N MET A 261 -30.97 19.88 -15.94
CA MET A 261 -31.33 18.49 -15.68
C MET A 261 -30.21 17.51 -16.09
N ALA A 262 -29.59 17.73 -17.25
CA ALA A 262 -28.48 16.90 -17.73
C ALA A 262 -27.26 17.01 -16.81
N HIS A 263 -26.93 18.21 -16.34
CA HIS A 263 -25.82 18.42 -15.39
C HIS A 263 -26.13 17.83 -14.01
N TYR A 264 -27.33 18.05 -13.49
CA TYR A 264 -27.77 17.47 -12.23
C TYR A 264 -27.71 15.94 -12.28
N SER A 265 -28.22 15.34 -13.36
CA SER A 265 -28.21 13.89 -13.56
C SER A 265 -26.79 13.34 -13.69
N ALA A 266 -25.92 13.98 -14.47
CA ALA A 266 -24.52 13.55 -14.61
C ALA A 266 -23.76 13.63 -13.29
N ALA A 267 -23.94 14.73 -12.53
CA ALA A 267 -23.33 14.90 -11.22
C ALA A 267 -23.86 13.88 -10.21
N LEU A 268 -25.17 13.67 -10.16
CA LEU A 268 -25.80 12.68 -9.29
C LEU A 268 -25.33 11.26 -9.60
N ILE A 269 -25.26 10.89 -10.89
CA ILE A 269 -24.73 9.59 -11.32
C ILE A 269 -23.28 9.45 -10.86
N CYS A 270 -22.43 10.47 -11.03
CA CYS A 270 -21.06 10.46 -10.52
C CYS A 270 -20.99 10.26 -8.99
N PHE A 271 -21.87 10.92 -8.22
CA PHE A 271 -21.93 10.74 -6.76
C PHE A 271 -22.43 9.35 -6.34
N LEU A 272 -23.36 8.77 -7.09
CA LEU A 272 -23.92 7.45 -6.80
C LEU A 272 -23.02 6.29 -7.28
N THR A 273 -22.18 6.51 -8.31
CA THR A 273 -21.26 5.48 -8.82
C THR A 273 -19.94 5.42 -8.04
N VAL A 274 -19.54 6.50 -7.36
CA VAL A 274 -18.34 6.51 -6.52
C VAL A 274 -18.70 6.02 -5.12
N CYS A 275 -18.29 4.80 -4.80
CA CYS A 275 -18.38 4.27 -3.45
C CYS A 275 -17.38 4.98 -2.53
N ILE A 276 -17.83 6.05 -1.86
CA ILE A 276 -17.02 6.75 -0.87
C ILE A 276 -17.23 6.02 0.46
N ARG A 277 -16.18 5.38 0.98
CA ARG A 277 -16.17 4.86 2.35
C ARG A 277 -16.30 6.04 3.32
N VAL A 278 -17.42 6.13 4.01
CA VAL A 278 -17.69 7.21 4.97
C VAL A 278 -17.25 6.71 6.33
N LEU A 279 -16.24 7.36 6.91
CA LEU A 279 -15.90 7.13 8.32
C LEU A 279 -17.09 7.57 9.20
N PRO A 280 -17.44 6.82 10.26
CA PRO A 280 -18.55 7.15 11.16
C PRO A 280 -18.37 8.53 11.81
N PHE A 281 -17.11 8.94 12.01
CA PHE A 281 -16.72 10.24 12.52
C PHE A 281 -15.38 10.66 11.91
N GLN A 282 -15.20 11.96 11.75
CA GLN A 282 -13.96 12.58 11.24
C GLN A 282 -13.23 13.39 12.33
N THR A 283 -13.93 13.73 13.42
CA THR A 283 -13.39 14.46 14.56
C THR A 283 -13.58 13.68 15.86
N LEU A 284 -12.78 14.01 16.89
CA LEU A 284 -12.89 13.37 18.20
C LEU A 284 -14.19 13.79 18.91
N GLU A 285 -14.68 15.00 18.64
CA GLU A 285 -15.99 15.48 19.08
C GLU A 285 -17.13 14.65 18.45
N GLU A 286 -17.08 14.39 17.15
CA GLU A 286 -18.05 13.51 16.47
C GLU A 286 -18.00 12.08 17.01
N PHE A 287 -16.81 11.53 17.29
CA PHE A 287 -16.66 10.23 17.94
C PHE A 287 -17.36 10.17 19.31
N ILE A 288 -17.20 11.24 20.10
CA ILE A 288 -17.79 11.33 21.44
C ILE A 288 -19.31 11.42 21.36
N ASP A 289 -19.84 12.18 20.41
CA ASP A 289 -21.28 12.38 20.24
C ASP A 289 -21.95 11.17 19.57
N ASP A 290 -21.25 10.46 18.68
CA ASP A 290 -21.68 9.20 18.08
C ASP A 290 -21.86 8.10 19.14
N GLY A 291 -20.85 7.91 20.00
CA GLY A 291 -20.92 7.03 21.16
C GLY A 291 -21.10 5.53 20.85
N THR A 292 -21.07 5.11 19.58
CA THR A 292 -21.23 3.71 19.18
C THR A 292 -19.96 2.89 19.40
N TYR A 293 -18.79 3.53 19.36
CA TYR A 293 -17.50 2.91 19.56
C TYR A 293 -17.02 3.02 21.01
N LYS A 294 -16.48 1.90 21.53
CA LYS A 294 -15.75 1.87 22.81
C LYS A 294 -14.31 2.32 22.62
N LEU A 295 -13.84 3.19 23.49
CA LEU A 295 -12.48 3.69 23.50
C LEU A 295 -11.57 2.72 24.26
N ILE A 296 -10.43 2.37 23.66
CA ILE A 296 -9.31 1.74 24.35
C ILE A 296 -8.08 2.64 24.27
N MET A 297 -7.27 2.56 25.32
CA MET A 297 -6.01 3.28 25.49
C MET A 297 -5.02 2.38 26.21
N LEU A 298 -3.73 2.63 26.06
CA LEU A 298 -2.71 1.88 26.79
C LEU A 298 -2.80 2.19 28.29
N ARG A 299 -2.95 1.13 29.10
CA ARG A 299 -3.05 1.23 30.55
C ARG A 299 -1.77 1.82 31.16
N GLY A 300 -1.92 2.66 32.18
CA GLY A 300 -0.78 3.21 32.94
C GLY A 300 0.08 4.23 32.19
N THR A 301 -0.44 4.76 31.07
CA THR A 301 0.24 5.79 30.26
C THR A 301 -0.19 7.21 30.63
N ALA A 302 0.61 8.18 30.18
CA ALA A 302 0.31 9.59 30.38
C ALA A 302 -1.01 10.01 29.72
N ASP A 303 -1.30 9.51 28.52
CA ASP A 303 -2.51 9.85 27.79
C ASP A 303 -3.77 9.31 28.51
N TYR A 304 -3.69 8.09 29.08
CA TYR A 304 -4.75 7.55 29.94
C TYR A 304 -4.97 8.40 31.21
N GLU A 305 -3.88 8.85 31.84
CA GLU A 305 -3.95 9.68 33.05
C GLU A 305 -4.53 11.08 32.76
N VAL A 306 -4.20 11.69 31.61
CA VAL A 306 -4.77 12.99 31.23
C VAL A 306 -6.29 12.89 31.12
N VAL A 307 -6.80 11.85 30.44
CA VAL A 307 -8.25 11.66 30.28
C VAL A 307 -8.93 11.44 31.63
N THR A 308 -8.39 10.57 32.47
CA THR A 308 -8.98 10.26 33.78
C THR A 308 -8.87 11.44 34.76
N PHE A 309 -7.74 12.13 34.81
CA PHE A 309 -7.52 13.28 35.68
C PHE A 309 -8.45 14.46 35.33
N GLN A 310 -8.54 14.82 34.04
CA GLN A 310 -9.37 15.94 33.59
C GLN A 310 -10.88 15.64 33.67
N ALA A 311 -11.28 14.38 33.46
CA ALA A 311 -12.65 13.96 33.68
C ALA A 311 -13.06 14.10 35.16
N GLN A 312 -12.16 13.77 36.08
CA GLN A 312 -12.51 13.62 37.49
C GLN A 312 -12.23 14.85 38.37
N HIS A 313 -11.23 15.69 38.03
CA HIS A 313 -10.85 16.86 38.85
C HIS A 313 -11.31 18.20 38.26
N GLU A 314 -11.21 18.38 36.93
CA GLU A 314 -11.59 19.62 36.27
C GLU A 314 -13.03 19.58 35.71
N ALA A 315 -13.69 18.41 35.78
CA ALA A 315 -15.05 18.16 35.30
C ALA A 315 -15.31 18.67 33.86
N LYS A 316 -14.27 18.69 33.02
CA LYS A 316 -14.38 19.15 31.63
C LYS A 316 -15.27 18.17 30.86
N LEU A 317 -16.41 18.66 30.37
CA LEU A 317 -17.47 17.87 29.73
C LEU A 317 -16.94 16.90 28.66
N PHE A 318 -15.98 17.35 27.85
CA PHE A 318 -15.31 16.55 26.83
C PHE A 318 -14.65 15.28 27.39
N TYR A 319 -13.82 15.41 28.43
CA TYR A 319 -13.09 14.28 29.03
C TYR A 319 -14.01 13.36 29.83
N VAL A 320 -15.06 13.91 30.45
CA VAL A 320 -16.09 13.10 31.13
C VAL A 320 -16.81 12.18 30.14
N LYS A 321 -17.22 12.70 28.98
CA LYS A 321 -17.84 11.89 27.93
C LYS A 321 -16.85 10.86 27.36
N LEU A 322 -15.60 11.26 27.11
CA LEU A 322 -14.56 10.36 26.60
C LEU A 322 -14.26 9.21 27.58
N MET A 323 -14.21 9.50 28.89
CA MET A 323 -14.02 8.49 29.93
C MET A 323 -15.20 7.51 30.00
N LYS A 324 -16.44 7.97 29.76
CA LYS A 324 -17.63 7.11 29.70
C LYS A 324 -17.61 6.11 28.53
N LEU A 325 -16.95 6.47 27.43
CA LEU A 325 -16.77 5.59 26.28
C LEU A 325 -15.59 4.61 26.44
N MET A 326 -14.68 4.90 27.37
CA MET A 326 -13.53 4.04 27.65
C MET A 326 -13.95 2.72 28.27
N LYS A 327 -13.32 1.61 27.84
CA LYS A 327 -13.48 0.30 28.47
C LYS A 327 -12.98 0.31 29.92
N ASP A 328 -13.43 -0.67 30.70
CA ASP A 328 -12.96 -0.87 32.06
C ASP A 328 -11.45 -1.11 32.10
N GLU A 329 -10.80 -0.67 33.19
CA GLU A 329 -9.34 -0.68 33.30
C GLU A 329 -8.72 -2.08 33.13
N SER A 330 -9.46 -3.14 33.50
CA SER A 330 -9.04 -4.54 33.32
C SER A 330 -8.99 -5.00 31.87
N GLU A 331 -9.74 -4.37 30.98
CA GLU A 331 -9.85 -4.71 29.55
C GLU A 331 -8.91 -3.88 28.67
N LEU A 332 -8.28 -2.85 29.24
CA LEU A 332 -7.36 -1.98 28.50
C LEU A 332 -6.05 -2.70 28.16
N PRO A 333 -5.53 -2.51 26.92
CA PRO A 333 -4.31 -3.16 26.48
C PRO A 333 -3.08 -2.69 27.27
N ARG A 334 -2.14 -3.61 27.51
CA ARG A 334 -0.87 -3.33 28.20
C ARG A 334 0.24 -2.90 27.26
N ASN A 335 0.16 -3.31 26.00
CA ASN A 335 1.13 -2.98 24.96
C ASN A 335 0.43 -2.65 23.62
N LEU A 336 1.21 -2.12 22.66
CA LEU A 336 0.69 -1.65 21.37
C LEU A 336 0.10 -2.79 20.53
N GLU A 337 0.76 -3.95 20.50
CA GLU A 337 0.33 -5.14 19.76
C GLU A 337 -1.04 -5.63 20.24
N GLU A 338 -1.23 -5.77 21.55
CA GLU A 338 -2.50 -6.14 22.18
C GLU A 338 -3.61 -5.12 21.85
N GLY A 339 -3.28 -3.83 21.84
CA GLY A 339 -4.23 -2.78 21.48
C GLY A 339 -4.71 -2.88 20.03
N PHE A 340 -3.79 -3.09 19.07
CA PHE A 340 -4.18 -3.27 17.67
C PHE A 340 -4.85 -4.63 17.43
N MET A 341 -4.47 -5.68 18.17
CA MET A 341 -5.18 -6.97 18.17
C MET A 341 -6.64 -6.83 18.58
N GLN A 342 -6.92 -6.06 19.64
CA GLN A 342 -8.30 -5.78 20.05
C GLN A 342 -9.06 -5.03 18.95
N VAL A 343 -8.47 -4.02 18.30
CA VAL A 343 -9.10 -3.31 17.17
C VAL A 343 -9.38 -4.25 15.99
N CYS A 344 -8.48 -5.18 15.69
CA CYS A 344 -8.67 -6.13 14.60
C CYS A 344 -9.81 -7.13 14.87
N ASN A 345 -9.91 -7.62 16.11
CA ASN A 345 -10.78 -8.73 16.49
C ASN A 345 -12.16 -8.29 16.97
N GLU A 346 -12.25 -7.14 17.62
CA GLU A 346 -13.48 -6.66 18.22
C GLU A 346 -14.20 -5.64 17.32
N LYS A 347 -15.54 -5.67 17.37
CA LYS A 347 -16.37 -4.70 16.65
C LYS A 347 -16.53 -3.43 17.48
N ASN A 348 -16.60 -2.29 16.81
CA ASN A 348 -16.86 -0.98 17.43
C ASN A 348 -15.86 -0.63 18.54
N VAL A 349 -14.58 -0.94 18.34
CA VAL A 349 -13.49 -0.56 19.24
C VAL A 349 -12.58 0.45 18.55
N ALA A 350 -12.25 1.52 19.28
CA ALA A 350 -11.42 2.61 18.82
C ALA A 350 -10.19 2.76 19.72
N PHE A 351 -9.00 2.59 19.16
CA PHE A 351 -7.74 2.70 19.88
C PHE A 351 -7.12 4.07 19.71
N MET A 352 -7.04 4.83 20.80
CA MET A 352 -6.43 6.15 20.79
C MET A 352 -4.94 6.03 21.13
N VAL A 353 -4.08 6.32 20.16
CA VAL A 353 -2.63 6.24 20.31
C VAL A 353 -1.90 7.23 19.40
N LEU A 354 -0.66 7.57 19.76
CA LEU A 354 0.19 8.46 18.96
C LEU A 354 0.54 7.85 17.60
N SER A 355 0.50 8.67 16.56
CA SER A 355 0.79 8.22 15.19
C SER A 355 2.17 7.59 15.00
N VAL A 356 3.18 8.08 15.74
CA VAL A 356 4.54 7.52 15.74
C VAL A 356 4.58 6.12 16.37
N ARG A 357 3.74 5.85 17.37
CA ARG A 357 3.64 4.53 18.00
C ARG A 357 2.90 3.50 17.14
N LYS A 358 1.94 3.92 16.29
CA LYS A 358 1.34 3.02 15.28
C LYS A 358 2.37 2.58 14.25
N LYS A 359 3.19 3.53 13.76
CA LYS A 359 4.24 3.25 12.78
C LYS A 359 5.29 2.27 13.30
N SER A 360 5.58 2.27 14.61
CA SER A 360 6.58 1.35 15.17
C SER A 360 6.15 -0.11 15.18
N VAL A 361 4.84 -0.41 15.13
CA VAL A 361 4.30 -1.78 15.18
C VAL A 361 3.50 -2.17 13.92
N GLU A 362 3.52 -1.34 12.87
CA GLU A 362 2.63 -1.46 11.71
C GLU A 362 2.68 -2.84 11.02
N LYS A 363 3.85 -3.47 11.00
CA LYS A 363 4.08 -4.78 10.36
C LYS A 363 3.72 -5.98 11.25
N GLU A 364 3.51 -5.74 12.54
CA GLU A 364 3.15 -6.75 13.53
C GLU A 364 1.63 -6.85 13.71
N ILE A 365 0.86 -5.95 13.09
CA ILE A 365 -0.60 -5.92 13.14
C ILE A 365 -1.15 -7.05 12.24
N PRO A 366 -1.79 -8.10 12.79
CA PRO A 366 -2.15 -9.28 12.02
C PRO A 366 -3.40 -9.11 11.15
N CYS A 367 -4.15 -8.00 11.28
CA CYS A 367 -5.18 -7.64 10.31
C CYS A 367 -4.68 -6.76 9.17
N HIS A 368 -3.39 -6.76 8.87
CA HIS A 368 -2.86 -6.10 7.68
C HIS A 368 -3.44 -6.79 6.42
N THR A 369 -4.23 -6.05 5.63
CA THR A 369 -4.93 -6.50 4.41
C THR A 369 -4.12 -6.23 3.13
N ASP A 370 -2.79 -6.26 3.21
CA ASP A 370 -1.93 -5.90 2.07
C ASP A 370 -0.63 -6.71 2.15
N PRO A 371 -0.28 -7.51 1.12
CA PRO A 371 -0.99 -7.67 -0.17
C PRO A 371 -2.13 -8.70 -0.19
N ASP A 372 -3.22 -8.40 -0.91
CA ASP A 372 -4.27 -9.36 -1.31
C ASP A 372 -3.97 -9.91 -2.72
N TYR A 373 -3.28 -11.05 -2.83
CA TYR A 373 -2.89 -11.61 -4.13
C TYR A 373 -4.10 -11.82 -5.04
N SER A 374 -4.10 -11.11 -6.18
CA SER A 374 -5.22 -11.03 -7.11
C SER A 374 -4.73 -11.18 -8.54
N CYS A 375 -5.61 -11.64 -9.43
CA CYS A 375 -5.32 -11.67 -10.86
C CYS A 375 -6.52 -11.24 -11.69
N VAL A 376 -6.23 -10.72 -12.88
CA VAL A 376 -7.24 -10.62 -13.95
C VAL A 376 -7.12 -11.85 -14.82
N TYR A 377 -8.14 -12.71 -14.73
CA TYR A 377 -8.21 -13.96 -15.49
C TYR A 377 -8.97 -13.78 -16.80
N VAL A 378 -8.36 -14.21 -17.91
CA VAL A 378 -8.90 -14.10 -19.28
C VAL A 378 -9.06 -15.49 -19.88
N THR A 379 -10.24 -15.77 -20.41
CA THR A 379 -10.52 -16.98 -21.19
C THR A 379 -10.89 -16.60 -22.62
N ILE A 380 -10.17 -17.17 -23.59
CA ILE A 380 -10.44 -17.01 -25.03
C ILE A 380 -11.04 -18.31 -25.53
N LYS A 381 -12.24 -18.24 -26.10
CA LYS A 381 -12.97 -19.41 -26.61
C LYS A 381 -13.04 -19.36 -28.13
N THR A 382 -12.87 -20.51 -28.78
CA THR A 382 -13.05 -20.67 -30.21
C THR A 382 -14.44 -21.24 -30.52
N SER A 383 -14.92 -21.06 -31.75
CA SER A 383 -16.16 -21.71 -32.21
C SER A 383 -16.04 -23.23 -32.32
N THR A 384 -14.82 -23.76 -32.34
CA THR A 384 -14.53 -25.21 -32.39
C THR A 384 -14.46 -25.85 -31.00
N GLY A 385 -14.63 -25.07 -29.92
CA GLY A 385 -14.66 -25.57 -28.55
C GLY A 385 -13.32 -25.58 -27.82
N HIS A 386 -12.24 -25.10 -28.44
CA HIS A 386 -10.97 -24.89 -27.72
C HIS A 386 -11.04 -23.64 -26.85
N GLU A 387 -10.40 -23.70 -25.69
CA GLU A 387 -10.31 -22.59 -24.74
C GLU A 387 -8.85 -22.36 -24.36
N GLY A 388 -8.44 -21.09 -24.34
CA GLY A 388 -7.14 -20.66 -23.82
C GLY A 388 -7.29 -19.76 -22.61
N TYR A 389 -6.39 -19.90 -21.66
CA TYR A 389 -6.44 -19.27 -20.35
C TYR A 389 -5.18 -18.43 -20.10
N GLY A 390 -5.36 -17.20 -19.64
CA GLY A 390 -4.25 -16.32 -19.31
C GLY A 390 -4.60 -15.44 -18.14
N LEU A 391 -3.57 -14.91 -17.48
CA LEU A 391 -3.74 -14.01 -16.37
C LEU A 391 -2.65 -12.94 -16.32
N THR A 392 -2.97 -11.85 -15.63
CA THR A 392 -1.99 -10.89 -15.14
C THR A 392 -2.19 -10.69 -13.64
N PHE A 393 -1.13 -10.36 -12.92
CA PHE A 393 -1.06 -10.34 -11.45
C PHE A 393 -1.17 -8.93 -10.88
N THR A 394 -1.79 -8.82 -9.71
CA THR A 394 -2.11 -7.58 -8.98
C THR A 394 -2.24 -7.88 -7.46
N LEU A 395 -2.34 -6.85 -6.62
CA LEU A 395 -2.37 -6.98 -5.15
C LEU A 395 -3.70 -6.46 -4.56
N GLY A 396 -4.85 -6.79 -5.19
CA GLY A 396 -6.17 -6.43 -4.68
C GLY A 396 -6.76 -5.21 -5.37
N ARG A 397 -6.70 -4.03 -4.74
CA ARG A 397 -7.25 -2.79 -5.32
C ARG A 397 -6.59 -2.45 -6.67
N GLY A 398 -7.39 -2.05 -7.65
CA GLY A 398 -6.92 -1.75 -9.00
C GLY A 398 -7.01 -2.93 -9.98
N THR A 399 -7.25 -4.15 -9.49
CA THR A 399 -7.52 -5.34 -10.32
C THR A 399 -8.70 -5.10 -11.26
N GLU A 400 -9.75 -4.45 -10.76
CA GLU A 400 -10.94 -4.07 -11.53
C GLU A 400 -10.62 -3.12 -12.69
N ILE A 401 -9.62 -2.24 -12.53
CA ILE A 401 -9.18 -1.31 -13.59
C ILE A 401 -8.48 -2.08 -14.71
N VAL A 402 -7.61 -3.02 -14.35
CA VAL A 402 -6.95 -3.92 -15.32
C VAL A 402 -7.98 -4.78 -16.05
N MET A 403 -9.00 -5.28 -15.35
CA MET A 403 -10.11 -6.02 -15.96
C MET A 403 -10.86 -5.16 -16.99
N GLN A 404 -11.12 -3.88 -16.71
CA GLN A 404 -11.74 -2.98 -17.69
C GLN A 404 -10.83 -2.73 -18.90
N ALA A 405 -9.52 -2.60 -18.70
CA ALA A 405 -8.57 -2.51 -19.80
C ALA A 405 -8.56 -3.78 -20.68
N CYS A 406 -8.66 -4.97 -20.08
CA CYS A 406 -8.84 -6.23 -20.83
C CYS A 406 -10.11 -6.20 -21.67
N LYS A 407 -11.23 -5.69 -21.14
CA LYS A 407 -12.50 -5.57 -21.90
C LYS A 407 -12.36 -4.63 -23.10
N SER A 408 -11.65 -3.52 -22.94
CA SER A 408 -11.34 -2.58 -24.03
C SER A 408 -10.51 -3.25 -25.13
N LEU A 409 -9.41 -3.93 -24.77
CA LEU A 409 -8.54 -4.64 -25.71
C LEU A 409 -9.21 -5.85 -26.36
N ALA A 410 -10.15 -6.50 -25.68
CA ALA A 410 -10.87 -7.67 -26.20
C ALA A 410 -11.60 -7.38 -27.51
N THR A 411 -11.99 -6.14 -27.78
CA THR A 411 -12.61 -5.74 -29.06
C THR A 411 -11.70 -5.98 -30.28
N ILE A 412 -10.39 -5.94 -30.10
CA ILE A 412 -9.39 -6.19 -31.15
C ILE A 412 -9.27 -7.71 -31.43
N VAL A 413 -9.43 -8.53 -30.39
CA VAL A 413 -9.24 -9.99 -30.39
C VAL A 413 -10.50 -10.74 -30.84
N ARG A 414 -11.70 -10.26 -30.44
CA ARG A 414 -12.96 -10.94 -30.71
C ARG A 414 -13.23 -11.06 -32.21
N LEU A 415 -13.83 -12.20 -32.59
CA LEU A 415 -14.23 -12.52 -33.98
C LEU A 415 -13.06 -12.53 -34.98
N ARG A 416 -11.83 -12.80 -34.51
CA ARG A 416 -10.66 -13.01 -35.36
C ARG A 416 -10.43 -14.50 -35.61
N LYS A 417 -9.96 -14.83 -36.81
CA LYS A 417 -9.51 -16.19 -37.14
C LYS A 417 -8.15 -16.46 -36.49
N LEU A 418 -7.94 -17.66 -35.97
CA LEU A 418 -6.67 -18.05 -35.33
C LEU A 418 -5.50 -17.98 -36.33
N GLU A 419 -5.69 -18.44 -37.56
CA GLU A 419 -4.68 -18.33 -38.63
C GLU A 419 -4.20 -16.88 -38.81
N TRP A 420 -5.11 -15.90 -38.74
CA TRP A 420 -4.75 -14.49 -38.88
C TRP A 420 -3.91 -13.97 -37.71
N ILE A 421 -4.08 -14.56 -36.52
CA ILE A 421 -3.28 -14.23 -35.33
C ILE A 421 -1.91 -14.90 -35.42
N TYR A 422 -1.88 -16.23 -35.61
CA TYR A 422 -0.64 -17.01 -35.46
C TYR A 422 0.27 -17.00 -36.69
N ASN A 423 -0.23 -16.71 -37.90
CA ASN A 423 0.62 -16.56 -39.10
C ASN A 423 1.61 -15.38 -39.00
N ASP A 424 1.29 -14.35 -38.22
CA ASP A 424 2.15 -13.20 -37.95
C ASP A 424 1.85 -12.64 -36.56
N PHE A 425 2.25 -13.41 -35.54
CA PHE A 425 1.90 -13.09 -34.16
C PHE A 425 2.57 -11.79 -33.69
N ALA A 426 3.77 -11.47 -34.17
CA ALA A 426 4.42 -10.18 -33.89
C ALA A 426 3.57 -8.99 -34.38
N LYS A 427 3.00 -9.07 -35.58
CA LYS A 427 2.11 -8.02 -36.10
C LYS A 427 0.80 -7.94 -35.35
N PHE A 428 0.22 -9.07 -34.94
CA PHE A 428 -0.97 -9.07 -34.10
C PHE A 428 -0.69 -8.44 -32.72
N TRP A 429 0.43 -8.83 -32.09
CA TRP A 429 0.90 -8.22 -30.86
C TRP A 429 1.05 -6.70 -31.01
N ARG A 430 1.69 -6.25 -32.09
CA ARG A 430 1.83 -4.82 -32.41
C ARG A 430 0.49 -4.13 -32.59
N ARG A 431 -0.53 -4.81 -33.14
CA ARG A 431 -1.88 -4.26 -33.27
C ARG A 431 -2.52 -4.02 -31.91
N LEU A 432 -2.34 -4.93 -30.96
CA LEU A 432 -2.84 -4.75 -29.59
C LEU A 432 -2.13 -3.60 -28.88
N THR A 433 -0.80 -3.48 -29.02
CA THR A 433 0.00 -2.48 -28.30
C THR A 433 0.12 -1.14 -29.00
N SER A 434 -0.23 -1.05 -30.28
CA SER A 434 -0.09 0.16 -31.11
C SER A 434 -1.41 0.72 -31.63
N ASP A 435 -2.56 0.27 -31.10
CA ASP A 435 -3.81 1.03 -31.27
C ASP A 435 -3.59 2.46 -30.74
N SER A 436 -3.81 3.47 -31.57
CA SER A 436 -3.36 4.83 -31.26
C SER A 436 -3.97 5.41 -29.98
N GLN A 437 -5.23 5.05 -29.68
CA GLN A 437 -5.94 5.54 -28.51
C GLN A 437 -5.52 4.76 -27.26
N LEU A 438 -5.51 3.43 -27.32
CA LEU A 438 -5.15 2.60 -26.17
C LEU A 438 -3.65 2.71 -25.83
N ARG A 439 -2.80 2.90 -26.85
CA ARG A 439 -1.38 3.18 -26.66
C ARG A 439 -1.15 4.49 -25.88
N TRP A 440 -2.04 5.47 -25.99
CA TRP A 440 -1.91 6.75 -25.26
C TRP A 440 -2.08 6.61 -23.75
N VAL A 441 -2.72 5.52 -23.29
CA VAL A 441 -2.92 5.21 -21.87
C VAL A 441 -1.70 4.49 -21.25
N GLY A 442 -0.77 4.00 -22.09
CA GLY A 442 0.50 3.39 -21.66
C GLY A 442 1.66 4.34 -21.96
N PRO A 443 2.33 4.21 -23.12
CA PRO A 443 2.40 3.08 -24.06
C PRO A 443 3.26 1.93 -23.52
N GLU A 444 2.87 0.68 -23.81
CA GLU A 444 3.62 -0.52 -23.41
C GLU A 444 4.04 -0.47 -21.91
N LYS A 445 3.14 0.00 -21.02
CA LYS A 445 3.37 0.05 -19.57
C LYS A 445 2.06 0.12 -18.78
N GLY A 446 2.12 -0.19 -17.49
CA GLY A 446 1.00 0.00 -16.55
C GLY A 446 -0.24 -0.85 -16.88
N VAL A 447 -1.41 -0.35 -16.49
CA VAL A 447 -2.69 -1.07 -16.56
C VAL A 447 -2.99 -1.65 -17.95
N ILE A 448 -2.80 -0.88 -19.03
CA ILE A 448 -3.12 -1.33 -20.39
C ILE A 448 -2.17 -2.45 -20.86
N HIS A 449 -0.95 -2.46 -20.36
CA HIS A 449 0.06 -3.46 -20.73
C HIS A 449 -0.06 -4.74 -19.91
N LEU A 450 -0.46 -4.63 -18.64
CA LEU A 450 -0.92 -5.79 -17.84
C LEU A 450 -2.10 -6.48 -18.52
N ALA A 451 -3.07 -5.71 -19.02
CA ALA A 451 -4.19 -6.27 -19.77
C ALA A 451 -3.77 -6.95 -21.08
N THR A 452 -2.76 -6.40 -21.76
CA THR A 452 -2.14 -7.03 -22.93
C THR A 452 -1.46 -8.35 -22.54
N ALA A 453 -0.74 -8.40 -21.41
CA ALA A 453 -0.11 -9.61 -20.90
C ALA A 453 -1.14 -10.74 -20.71
N ALA A 454 -2.25 -10.47 -20.02
CA ALA A 454 -3.30 -11.47 -19.78
C ALA A 454 -3.88 -12.04 -21.08
N ILE A 455 -4.15 -11.18 -22.07
CA ILE A 455 -4.70 -11.59 -23.38
C ILE A 455 -3.68 -12.38 -24.20
N ILE A 456 -2.44 -11.90 -24.29
CA ILE A 456 -1.38 -12.56 -25.06
C ILE A 456 -1.05 -13.92 -24.44
N ASN A 457 -0.95 -14.01 -23.11
CA ASN A 457 -0.73 -15.27 -22.42
C ASN A 457 -1.88 -16.27 -22.65
N ALA A 458 -3.14 -15.80 -22.70
CA ALA A 458 -4.29 -16.65 -23.05
C ALA A 458 -4.22 -17.17 -24.49
N LEU A 459 -3.71 -16.37 -25.44
CA LEU A 459 -3.50 -16.81 -26.82
C LEU A 459 -2.36 -17.83 -26.95
N TRP A 460 -1.31 -17.71 -26.14
CA TRP A 460 -0.24 -18.71 -26.09
C TRP A 460 -0.71 -20.03 -25.46
N ASP A 461 -1.48 -19.97 -24.38
CA ASP A 461 -2.11 -21.16 -23.80
C ASP A 461 -3.06 -21.83 -24.81
N LEU A 462 -3.87 -21.05 -25.54
CA LEU A 462 -4.74 -21.57 -26.60
C LEU A 462 -3.95 -22.32 -27.67
N TRP A 463 -2.85 -21.72 -28.17
CA TRP A 463 -2.03 -22.34 -29.20
C TRP A 463 -1.42 -23.65 -28.70
N ALA A 464 -0.86 -23.63 -27.50
CA ALA A 464 -0.27 -24.81 -26.87
C ALA A 464 -1.28 -25.94 -26.67
N ARG A 465 -2.54 -25.62 -26.31
CA ARG A 465 -3.62 -26.61 -26.20
C ARG A 465 -4.07 -27.19 -27.55
N ILE A 466 -4.11 -26.37 -28.60
CA ILE A 466 -4.43 -26.83 -29.96
C ILE A 466 -3.34 -27.80 -30.46
N GLU A 467 -2.08 -27.53 -30.13
CA GLU A 467 -0.93 -28.36 -30.48
C GLU A 467 -0.69 -29.51 -29.48
N GLU A 468 -1.54 -29.66 -28.46
CA GLU A 468 -1.44 -30.67 -27.41
C GLU A 468 -0.07 -30.69 -26.68
N LYS A 469 0.51 -29.52 -26.44
CA LYS A 469 1.84 -29.34 -25.82
C LYS A 469 1.80 -28.37 -24.65
N PRO A 470 2.65 -28.55 -23.63
CA PRO A 470 2.94 -27.47 -22.70
C PRO A 470 3.67 -26.33 -23.44
N VAL A 471 3.47 -25.08 -23.02
CA VAL A 471 4.05 -23.90 -23.70
C VAL A 471 5.57 -23.97 -23.87
N TRP A 472 6.32 -24.52 -22.91
CA TRP A 472 7.77 -24.61 -23.01
C TRP A 472 8.19 -25.52 -24.16
N LYS A 473 7.42 -26.61 -24.37
CA LYS A 473 7.65 -27.57 -25.44
C LYS A 473 7.25 -26.99 -26.79
N LEU A 474 6.10 -26.32 -26.86
CA LEU A 474 5.68 -25.56 -28.05
C LEU A 474 6.78 -24.59 -28.49
N LEU A 475 7.29 -23.76 -27.58
CA LEU A 475 8.35 -22.79 -27.88
C LEU A 475 9.67 -23.48 -28.25
N SER A 476 10.03 -24.59 -27.61
CA SER A 476 11.29 -25.29 -27.91
C SER A 476 11.29 -26.02 -29.26
N ASP A 477 10.11 -26.45 -29.71
CA ASP A 477 9.91 -27.14 -30.98
C ASP A 477 9.86 -26.17 -32.17
N MET A 478 9.58 -24.88 -31.93
CA MET A 478 9.59 -23.87 -32.97
C MET A 478 10.98 -23.74 -33.61
N THR A 479 10.98 -23.61 -34.93
CA THR A 479 12.15 -23.24 -35.71
C THR A 479 12.61 -21.83 -35.34
N SER A 480 13.89 -21.51 -35.61
CA SER A 480 14.40 -20.16 -35.38
C SER A 480 13.59 -19.09 -36.11
N LYS A 481 13.07 -19.41 -37.30
CA LYS A 481 12.22 -18.50 -38.10
C LYS A 481 10.88 -18.23 -37.41
N GLU A 482 10.23 -19.25 -36.86
CA GLU A 482 8.95 -19.10 -36.14
C GLU A 482 9.12 -18.32 -34.83
N LEU A 483 10.20 -18.59 -34.08
CA LEU A 483 10.52 -17.81 -32.87
C LEU A 483 10.73 -16.33 -33.18
N ILE A 484 11.37 -16.00 -34.31
CA ILE A 484 11.55 -14.60 -34.72
C ILE A 484 10.23 -13.98 -35.15
N SER A 485 9.34 -14.72 -35.82
CA SER A 485 8.08 -14.18 -36.33
C SER A 485 7.05 -13.86 -35.24
N VAL A 486 7.29 -14.29 -33.99
CA VAL A 486 6.45 -13.92 -32.85
C VAL A 486 6.96 -12.69 -32.09
N ILE A 487 8.18 -12.20 -32.36
CA ILE A 487 8.80 -11.10 -31.61
C ILE A 487 8.67 -9.76 -32.35
N ASP A 488 8.26 -8.70 -31.63
CA ASP A 488 8.34 -7.32 -32.14
C ASP A 488 9.68 -6.66 -31.78
N PHE A 489 10.61 -6.61 -32.74
CA PHE A 489 11.94 -6.01 -32.59
C PHE A 489 11.96 -4.46 -32.62
N ARG A 490 10.81 -3.79 -32.72
CA ARG A 490 10.74 -2.33 -32.66
C ARG A 490 11.37 -1.83 -31.34
N TYR A 491 12.23 -0.82 -31.47
CA TYR A 491 12.99 -0.16 -30.39
C TYR A 491 14.14 -0.94 -29.75
N ILE A 492 14.42 -2.18 -30.18
CA ILE A 492 15.50 -3.02 -29.61
C ILE A 492 16.57 -3.47 -30.61
N ARG A 493 16.42 -3.13 -31.90
CA ARG A 493 17.36 -3.50 -32.99
C ARG A 493 18.79 -3.04 -32.79
N ASP A 494 19.00 -2.06 -31.90
CA ASP A 494 20.33 -1.62 -31.48
C ASP A 494 21.05 -2.62 -30.55
N ILE A 495 20.37 -3.65 -30.04
CA ILE A 495 20.96 -4.78 -29.30
C ILE A 495 20.68 -6.10 -30.02
N VAL A 496 19.41 -6.35 -30.35
CA VAL A 496 18.96 -7.60 -30.97
C VAL A 496 18.05 -7.29 -32.15
N ASP A 497 18.40 -7.83 -33.31
CA ASP A 497 17.60 -7.77 -34.53
C ASP A 497 17.23 -9.18 -35.00
N GLU A 498 16.42 -9.25 -36.05
CA GLU A 498 15.94 -10.51 -36.60
C GLU A 498 17.10 -11.41 -37.07
N HIS A 499 18.20 -10.84 -37.56
CA HIS A 499 19.32 -11.58 -38.13
C HIS A 499 20.19 -12.21 -37.04
N ASN A 500 20.60 -11.41 -36.05
CA ASN A 500 21.46 -11.90 -34.97
C ASN A 500 20.71 -12.86 -34.04
N ALA A 501 19.41 -12.64 -33.78
CA ALA A 501 18.57 -13.57 -33.04
C ALA A 501 18.51 -14.94 -33.73
N ARG A 502 18.41 -14.95 -35.07
CA ARG A 502 18.41 -16.20 -35.85
C ARG A 502 19.69 -16.98 -35.69
N ILE A 503 20.83 -16.30 -35.86
CA ILE A 503 22.15 -16.92 -35.75
C ILE A 503 22.31 -17.56 -34.36
N ILE A 504 21.98 -16.81 -33.30
CA ILE A 504 22.07 -17.31 -31.92
C ILE A 504 21.21 -18.58 -31.75
N LEU A 505 19.96 -18.55 -32.22
CA LEU A 505 19.04 -19.68 -32.04
C LEU A 505 19.43 -20.92 -32.87
N GLU A 506 20.01 -20.72 -34.07
CA GLU A 506 20.52 -21.78 -34.95
C GLU A 506 21.78 -22.45 -34.37
N GLU A 507 22.72 -21.66 -33.83
CA GLU A 507 23.93 -22.17 -33.17
C GLU A 507 23.61 -23.13 -32.01
N LYS A 508 22.47 -22.94 -31.33
CA LYS A 508 22.06 -23.77 -30.19
C LYS A 508 21.29 -25.03 -30.57
N MET A 509 20.85 -25.18 -31.82
CA MET A 509 19.95 -26.25 -32.25
C MET A 509 20.50 -27.65 -31.96
N GLU A 510 21.79 -27.88 -32.22
CA GLU A 510 22.43 -29.20 -32.05
C GLU A 510 22.33 -29.73 -30.62
N HIS A 511 22.31 -28.83 -29.64
CA HIS A 511 22.34 -29.18 -28.21
C HIS A 511 20.94 -29.24 -27.56
N ARG A 512 19.87 -28.80 -28.24
CA ARG A 512 18.51 -28.70 -27.66
C ARG A 512 18.01 -30.01 -27.09
N GLN A 513 18.09 -31.11 -27.86
CA GLN A 513 17.63 -32.43 -27.41
C GLN A 513 18.37 -32.94 -26.17
N LYS A 514 19.67 -32.63 -26.06
CA LYS A 514 20.48 -33.00 -24.88
C LYS A 514 20.03 -32.22 -23.65
N GLN A 515 19.75 -30.92 -23.79
CA GLN A 515 19.26 -30.10 -22.68
C GLN A 515 17.84 -30.48 -22.27
N GLU A 516 16.95 -30.75 -23.22
CA GLU A 516 15.58 -31.22 -22.94
C GLU A 516 15.60 -32.52 -22.12
N LYS A 517 16.41 -33.52 -22.50
CA LYS A 517 16.57 -34.77 -21.72
C LYS A 517 17.08 -34.53 -20.31
N LYS A 518 18.02 -33.58 -20.13
CA LYS A 518 18.52 -33.21 -18.80
C LYS A 518 17.45 -32.51 -17.97
N LEU A 519 16.70 -31.59 -18.57
CA LEU A 519 15.63 -30.85 -17.94
C LEU A 519 14.53 -31.81 -17.44
N LEU A 520 14.08 -32.73 -18.29
CA LEU A 520 13.06 -33.74 -17.93
C LEU A 520 13.51 -34.63 -16.77
N LYS A 521 14.81 -34.93 -16.67
CA LYS A 521 15.36 -35.78 -15.60
C LYS A 521 15.56 -35.02 -14.28
N ASN A 522 16.11 -33.81 -14.34
CA ASN A 522 16.63 -33.12 -13.16
C ASN A 522 15.76 -31.94 -12.70
N GLY A 523 14.85 -31.45 -13.55
CA GLY A 523 14.14 -30.20 -13.35
C GLY A 523 15.04 -28.97 -13.53
N TYR A 524 14.48 -27.79 -13.24
CA TYR A 524 15.17 -26.50 -13.25
C TYR A 524 15.32 -25.93 -11.84
N PRO A 525 16.51 -25.49 -11.39
CA PRO A 525 16.73 -25.03 -10.02
C PRO A 525 15.81 -23.88 -9.58
N ALA A 526 15.29 -23.98 -8.36
CA ALA A 526 14.49 -22.96 -7.71
C ALA A 526 15.24 -22.31 -6.53
N TYR A 527 14.87 -21.07 -6.21
CA TYR A 527 15.16 -20.44 -4.93
C TYR A 527 13.85 -20.10 -4.21
N THR A 528 13.85 -20.03 -2.89
CA THR A 528 12.63 -19.72 -2.13
C THR A 528 12.65 -18.33 -1.51
N THR A 529 11.52 -17.64 -1.59
CA THR A 529 11.25 -16.36 -0.89
C THR A 529 10.32 -16.55 0.31
N GLN A 530 9.81 -17.77 0.51
CA GLN A 530 8.83 -18.09 1.56
C GLN A 530 9.39 -17.87 2.97
N ILE A 531 10.71 -17.97 3.15
CA ILE A 531 11.38 -17.73 4.43
C ILE A 531 11.45 -16.24 4.80
N GLY A 532 11.07 -15.34 3.89
CA GLY A 532 11.57 -13.97 3.86
C GLY A 532 10.57 -12.88 4.21
N TRP A 533 9.32 -13.20 4.58
CA TRP A 533 8.29 -12.19 4.82
C TRP A 533 8.59 -11.34 6.06
N LEU A 534 8.31 -10.03 5.99
CA LEU A 534 8.74 -9.05 7.01
C LEU A 534 8.05 -9.23 8.37
N GLY A 535 6.87 -9.85 8.41
CA GLY A 535 6.09 -10.06 9.64
C GLY A 535 6.45 -11.33 10.43
N TYR A 536 7.42 -12.13 9.98
CA TYR A 536 7.79 -13.37 10.67
C TYR A 536 8.75 -13.13 11.84
N SER A 537 8.50 -13.84 12.95
CA SER A 537 9.39 -13.91 14.12
C SER A 537 10.66 -14.70 13.81
N ASP A 538 11.72 -14.51 14.60
CA ASP A 538 13.01 -15.20 14.39
C ASP A 538 12.89 -16.73 14.44
N GLN A 539 12.06 -17.26 15.34
CA GLN A 539 11.82 -18.70 15.40
C GLN A 539 11.18 -19.21 14.10
N GLN A 540 10.21 -18.47 13.55
CA GLN A 540 9.60 -18.83 12.28
C GLN A 540 10.61 -18.77 11.12
N LEU A 541 11.53 -17.79 11.13
CA LEU A 541 12.60 -17.72 10.13
C LEU A 541 13.52 -18.94 10.20
N GLU A 542 13.95 -19.35 11.39
CA GLU A 542 14.80 -20.54 11.59
C GLU A 542 14.08 -21.83 11.16
N ASP A 543 12.83 -22.01 11.56
CA ASP A 543 12.02 -23.19 11.23
C ASP A 543 11.80 -23.31 9.71
N LEU A 544 11.48 -22.19 9.05
CA LEU A 544 11.32 -22.15 7.60
C LEU A 544 12.64 -22.39 6.86
N CYS A 545 13.75 -21.80 7.34
CA CYS A 545 15.08 -22.08 6.77
C CYS A 545 15.38 -23.58 6.82
N LYS A 546 15.16 -24.22 7.97
CA LYS A 546 15.35 -25.65 8.15
C LYS A 546 14.45 -26.47 7.22
N LYS A 547 13.15 -26.16 7.17
CA LYS A 547 12.18 -26.81 6.27
C LYS A 547 12.68 -26.81 4.82
N PHE A 548 13.11 -25.66 4.31
CA PHE A 548 13.50 -25.54 2.91
C PHE A 548 14.90 -26.12 2.61
N LEU A 549 15.82 -26.12 3.58
CA LEU A 549 17.07 -26.89 3.47
C LEU A 549 16.79 -28.39 3.35
N ASP A 550 15.89 -28.93 4.18
CA ASP A 550 15.50 -30.36 4.15
C ASP A 550 14.83 -30.74 2.81
N LEU A 551 14.18 -29.77 2.14
CA LEU A 551 13.62 -29.93 0.79
C LEU A 551 14.64 -29.76 -0.35
N GLY A 552 15.91 -29.48 -0.02
CA GLY A 552 17.03 -29.40 -0.97
C GLY A 552 17.33 -28.00 -1.51
N TYR A 553 16.71 -26.94 -0.97
CA TYR A 553 16.99 -25.57 -1.43
C TYR A 553 18.38 -25.12 -0.99
N THR A 554 19.08 -24.44 -1.90
CA THR A 554 20.43 -23.89 -1.67
C THR A 554 20.49 -22.38 -1.88
N ALA A 555 19.36 -21.76 -2.24
CA ALA A 555 19.25 -20.32 -2.51
C ALA A 555 17.97 -19.78 -1.88
N PHE A 556 18.10 -18.66 -1.17
CA PHE A 556 17.07 -18.13 -0.30
C PHE A 556 17.01 -16.61 -0.42
N LYS A 557 15.82 -16.04 -0.58
CA LYS A 557 15.59 -14.60 -0.65
C LYS A 557 14.82 -14.11 0.56
N ILE A 558 15.19 -12.94 1.09
CA ILE A 558 14.44 -12.26 2.13
C ILE A 558 14.13 -10.81 1.79
N LYS A 559 13.00 -10.35 2.31
CA LYS A 559 12.59 -8.95 2.25
C LYS A 559 13.38 -8.13 3.29
N VAL A 560 13.88 -6.99 2.85
CA VAL A 560 14.59 -5.95 3.62
C VAL A 560 13.97 -4.58 3.29
N GLY A 561 14.50 -3.47 3.78
CA GLY A 561 14.07 -2.14 3.32
C GLY A 561 13.57 -1.19 4.39
N ASN A 562 13.02 -1.74 5.47
CA ASN A 562 12.23 -0.95 6.41
C ASN A 562 13.01 -0.49 7.63
N ASN A 563 13.79 -1.39 8.21
CA ASN A 563 14.60 -1.10 9.37
C ASN A 563 15.91 -1.87 9.26
N LEU A 564 17.01 -1.12 9.14
CA LEU A 564 18.34 -1.66 8.93
C LEU A 564 18.77 -2.63 10.04
N GLN A 565 18.37 -2.38 11.29
CA GLN A 565 18.74 -3.27 12.39
C GLN A 565 17.97 -4.59 12.34
N ASP A 566 16.69 -4.55 11.94
CA ASP A 566 15.93 -5.77 11.68
C ASP A 566 16.51 -6.54 10.51
N ASP A 567 16.91 -5.85 9.45
CA ASP A 567 17.55 -6.48 8.29
C ASP A 567 18.87 -7.16 8.69
N ILE A 568 19.71 -6.50 9.52
CA ILE A 568 20.94 -7.07 10.07
C ILE A 568 20.61 -8.32 10.91
N ARG A 569 19.67 -8.21 11.86
CA ARG A 569 19.27 -9.30 12.76
C ARG A 569 18.73 -10.50 11.99
N ARG A 570 17.80 -10.26 11.06
CA ARG A 570 17.20 -11.30 10.20
C ARG A 570 18.26 -11.96 9.31
N CYS A 571 19.15 -11.18 8.71
CA CYS A 571 20.28 -11.72 7.95
C CYS A 571 21.19 -12.61 8.82
N GLU A 572 21.45 -12.22 10.08
CA GLU A 572 22.26 -13.00 11.01
C GLU A 572 21.60 -14.33 11.37
N VAL A 573 20.32 -14.31 11.75
CA VAL A 573 19.52 -15.51 12.05
C VAL A 573 19.54 -16.47 10.85
N ILE A 574 19.27 -15.95 9.66
CA ILE A 574 19.21 -16.77 8.45
C ILE A 574 20.59 -17.28 8.04
N ARG A 575 21.66 -16.47 8.17
CA ARG A 575 23.03 -16.94 7.91
C ARG A 575 23.46 -18.02 8.88
N LYS A 576 23.06 -17.93 10.15
CA LYS A 576 23.30 -19.00 11.12
C LYS A 576 22.56 -20.28 10.74
N ALA A 577 21.32 -20.17 10.26
CA ALA A 577 20.50 -21.30 9.88
C ALA A 577 20.98 -22.00 8.59
N ILE A 578 21.25 -21.25 7.52
CA ILE A 578 21.57 -21.83 6.21
C ILE A 578 23.07 -21.90 5.89
N GLY A 579 23.91 -21.24 6.68
CA GLY A 579 25.35 -21.17 6.46
C GLY A 579 25.77 -20.28 5.28
N TYR A 580 27.09 -20.15 5.10
CA TYR A 580 27.69 -19.34 4.03
C TYR A 580 27.92 -20.12 2.71
N GLY A 581 27.68 -21.43 2.69
CA GLY A 581 27.74 -22.23 1.47
C GLY A 581 26.50 -22.09 0.58
N ASN A 582 25.38 -21.65 1.16
CA ASN A 582 24.11 -21.41 0.47
C ASN A 582 23.94 -19.93 0.11
N LYS A 583 23.28 -19.66 -1.00
CA LYS A 583 23.06 -18.29 -1.52
C LYS A 583 22.03 -17.55 -0.67
N LEU A 584 22.31 -16.27 -0.39
CA LEU A 584 21.38 -15.31 0.20
C LEU A 584 21.09 -14.22 -0.81
N MET A 585 19.82 -13.88 -0.99
CA MET A 585 19.40 -12.74 -1.79
C MET A 585 18.55 -11.81 -0.92
N LEU A 586 18.68 -10.52 -1.15
CA LEU A 586 17.92 -9.50 -0.43
C LEU A 586 17.04 -8.77 -1.43
N ASP A 587 15.87 -8.32 -0.98
CA ASP A 587 14.89 -7.62 -1.81
C ASP A 587 14.29 -6.46 -1.02
N ALA A 588 14.46 -5.24 -1.52
CA ALA A 588 14.02 -4.01 -0.87
C ALA A 588 12.68 -3.49 -1.40
N ASN A 589 12.14 -4.06 -2.48
CA ASN A 589 10.92 -3.59 -3.15
C ASN A 589 10.85 -2.06 -3.32
N GLN A 590 11.93 -1.50 -3.88
CA GLN A 590 12.02 -0.15 -4.45
C GLN A 590 12.05 1.00 -3.42
N VAL A 591 12.17 0.69 -2.12
CA VAL A 591 11.90 1.68 -1.05
C VAL A 591 12.99 2.73 -0.83
N TRP A 592 14.21 2.53 -1.33
CA TRP A 592 15.33 3.43 -1.06
C TRP A 592 15.66 4.36 -2.24
N ASP A 593 16.22 5.51 -1.90
CA ASP A 593 17.02 6.31 -2.84
C ASP A 593 18.41 5.68 -3.04
N VAL A 594 19.13 6.11 -4.09
CA VAL A 594 20.44 5.56 -4.50
C VAL A 594 21.46 5.49 -3.35
N ASN A 595 21.71 6.62 -2.68
CA ASN A 595 22.70 6.69 -1.60
C ASN A 595 22.28 5.86 -0.38
N GLU A 596 20.99 5.86 -0.07
CA GLU A 596 20.44 5.07 1.03
C GLU A 596 20.65 3.57 0.76
N ALA A 597 20.34 3.09 -0.45
CA ALA A 597 20.56 1.71 -0.85
C ALA A 597 22.04 1.29 -0.72
N ILE A 598 22.97 2.16 -1.14
CA ILE A 598 24.41 1.92 -1.02
C ILE A 598 24.82 1.78 0.44
N GLU A 599 24.47 2.75 1.29
CA GLU A 599 24.83 2.74 2.72
C GLU A 599 24.20 1.56 3.46
N TRP A 600 22.97 1.19 3.11
CA TRP A 600 22.25 0.07 3.69
C TRP A 600 22.96 -1.26 3.37
N MET A 601 23.26 -1.47 2.09
CA MET A 601 23.87 -2.70 1.61
C MET A 601 25.33 -2.86 2.04
N GLN A 602 26.07 -1.77 2.21
CA GLN A 602 27.42 -1.81 2.81
C GLN A 602 27.40 -2.43 4.22
N LYS A 603 26.37 -2.15 5.01
CA LYS A 603 26.23 -2.69 6.37
C LYS A 603 25.77 -4.15 6.37
N LEU A 604 25.06 -4.57 5.31
CA LEU A 604 24.63 -5.96 5.12
C LEU A 604 25.68 -6.82 4.39
N ALA A 605 26.75 -6.22 3.86
CA ALA A 605 27.78 -6.92 3.08
C ALA A 605 28.45 -8.07 3.83
N LYS A 606 28.57 -7.98 5.17
CA LYS A 606 29.11 -9.05 6.03
C LYS A 606 28.34 -10.38 5.93
N PHE A 607 27.09 -10.35 5.47
CA PHE A 607 26.26 -11.53 5.26
C PHE A 607 26.39 -12.13 3.85
N LYS A 608 27.23 -11.54 2.99
CA LYS A 608 27.54 -11.99 1.63
C LYS A 608 26.28 -12.25 0.76
N PRO A 609 25.38 -11.26 0.62
CA PRO A 609 24.25 -11.41 -0.29
C PRO A 609 24.74 -11.53 -1.75
N THR A 610 24.18 -12.48 -2.50
CA THR A 610 24.44 -12.68 -3.93
C THR A 610 23.94 -11.50 -4.75
N TRP A 611 22.76 -10.96 -4.40
CA TRP A 611 22.26 -9.71 -4.95
C TRP A 611 21.38 -8.95 -3.97
N ILE A 612 21.20 -7.65 -4.25
CA ILE A 612 20.07 -6.84 -3.80
C ILE A 612 19.10 -6.63 -4.97
N GLU A 613 17.84 -6.93 -4.72
CA GLU A 613 16.73 -6.84 -5.66
C GLU A 613 15.91 -5.58 -5.43
N GLU A 614 15.58 -4.93 -6.54
CA GLU A 614 14.85 -3.65 -6.61
C GLU A 614 15.27 -2.69 -5.49
N PRO A 615 16.57 -2.29 -5.41
CA PRO A 615 17.03 -1.41 -4.34
C PRO A 615 16.39 -0.01 -4.41
N THR A 616 15.93 0.41 -5.58
CA THR A 616 15.32 1.72 -5.83
C THR A 616 14.25 1.61 -6.93
N SER A 617 13.69 2.74 -7.37
CA SER A 617 12.65 2.83 -8.40
C SER A 617 12.95 1.95 -9.63
N PRO A 618 11.98 1.16 -10.13
CA PRO A 618 12.16 0.27 -11.28
C PRO A 618 12.35 1.02 -12.60
N ASP A 619 12.18 2.35 -12.59
CA ASP A 619 12.41 3.23 -13.72
C ASP A 619 13.80 3.91 -13.68
N ASP A 620 14.57 3.77 -12.60
CA ASP A 620 15.87 4.45 -12.43
C ASP A 620 17.05 3.56 -12.86
N ILE A 621 17.32 3.53 -14.17
CA ILE A 621 18.44 2.79 -14.76
C ILE A 621 19.79 3.29 -14.20
N ASN A 622 19.97 4.60 -14.09
CA ASN A 622 21.24 5.19 -13.68
C ASN A 622 21.49 4.94 -12.19
N GLY A 623 20.45 5.04 -11.36
CA GLY A 623 20.51 4.70 -9.94
C GLY A 623 20.92 3.25 -9.72
N HIS A 624 20.31 2.30 -10.44
CA HIS A 624 20.72 0.89 -10.39
C HIS A 624 22.18 0.68 -10.78
N ALA A 625 22.64 1.34 -11.86
CA ALA A 625 24.04 1.27 -12.28
C ALA A 625 25.02 1.85 -11.24
N GLU A 626 24.65 2.96 -10.60
CA GLU A 626 25.46 3.57 -9.54
C GLU A 626 25.55 2.66 -8.31
N ILE A 627 24.42 2.13 -7.85
CA ILE A 627 24.35 1.16 -6.75
C ILE A 627 25.24 -0.04 -7.07
N LEU A 628 25.09 -0.65 -8.24
CA LEU A 628 25.89 -1.81 -8.65
C LEU A 628 27.40 -1.50 -8.63
N ASN A 629 27.80 -0.35 -9.18
CA ASN A 629 29.21 0.06 -9.19
C ASN A 629 29.79 0.21 -7.77
N LYS A 630 29.00 0.72 -6.83
CA LYS A 630 29.41 0.90 -5.42
C LYS A 630 29.38 -0.40 -4.62
N LEU A 631 28.58 -1.38 -5.02
CA LEU A 631 28.48 -2.68 -4.36
C LEU A 631 29.48 -3.73 -4.89
N LYS A 632 30.07 -3.50 -6.07
CA LYS A 632 31.10 -4.36 -6.67
C LYS A 632 32.27 -4.75 -5.75
N PRO A 633 32.83 -3.86 -4.89
CA PRO A 633 33.89 -4.24 -3.94
C PRO A 633 33.48 -5.29 -2.92
N TYR A 634 32.18 -5.48 -2.69
CA TYR A 634 31.62 -6.46 -1.75
C TYR A 634 31.15 -7.75 -2.43
N ASP A 635 31.34 -7.87 -3.75
CA ASP A 635 30.85 -8.99 -4.57
C ASP A 635 29.32 -9.18 -4.49
N ILE A 636 28.59 -8.06 -4.40
CA ILE A 636 27.12 -8.04 -4.36
C ILE A 636 26.58 -7.55 -5.70
N GLY A 637 25.77 -8.38 -6.37
CA GLY A 637 25.08 -8.00 -7.59
C GLY A 637 23.84 -7.14 -7.34
N VAL A 638 23.29 -6.57 -8.41
CA VAL A 638 21.99 -5.88 -8.39
C VAL A 638 21.03 -6.62 -9.30
N ALA A 639 19.81 -6.86 -8.82
CA ALA A 639 18.72 -7.47 -9.59
C ALA A 639 17.55 -6.49 -9.70
N THR A 640 16.87 -6.50 -10.85
CA THR A 640 15.61 -5.76 -11.04
C THR A 640 14.81 -6.39 -12.17
N GLY A 641 13.50 -6.14 -12.19
CA GLY A 641 12.70 -6.39 -13.38
C GLY A 641 11.24 -6.79 -13.17
N GLU A 642 10.83 -7.19 -11.96
CA GLU A 642 9.43 -7.58 -11.67
C GLU A 642 8.42 -6.46 -11.96
N MET A 643 8.85 -5.20 -11.84
CA MET A 643 8.06 -4.02 -12.20
C MET A 643 8.57 -3.27 -13.44
N CYS A 644 9.58 -3.80 -14.14
CA CYS A 644 10.10 -3.17 -15.35
C CYS A 644 9.03 -3.13 -16.45
N ALA A 645 8.80 -1.94 -16.99
CA ALA A 645 7.59 -1.66 -17.77
C ALA A 645 7.49 -2.40 -19.11
N ASN A 646 8.60 -2.64 -19.81
CA ASN A 646 8.65 -3.23 -21.15
C ASN A 646 10.08 -3.59 -21.59
N ARG A 647 10.21 -4.19 -22.79
CA ARG A 647 11.50 -4.53 -23.40
C ARG A 647 12.42 -3.33 -23.63
N VAL A 648 11.90 -2.11 -23.79
CA VAL A 648 12.73 -0.91 -24.02
C VAL A 648 13.40 -0.45 -22.72
N MET A 649 12.73 -0.61 -21.58
CA MET A 649 13.34 -0.39 -20.27
C MET A 649 14.38 -1.47 -19.98
N PHE A 650 14.05 -2.75 -20.19
CA PHE A 650 15.04 -3.83 -20.08
C PHE A 650 16.26 -3.62 -20.98
N LYS A 651 16.05 -3.17 -22.23
CA LYS A 651 17.13 -2.82 -23.15
C LYS A 651 18.12 -1.85 -22.51
N GLN A 652 17.63 -0.81 -21.84
CA GLN A 652 18.48 0.19 -21.19
C GLN A 652 19.22 -0.39 -19.98
N PHE A 653 18.53 -1.12 -19.10
CA PHE A 653 19.18 -1.81 -17.98
C PHE A 653 20.32 -2.73 -18.44
N LEU A 654 20.09 -3.49 -19.51
CA LEU A 654 21.07 -4.43 -20.06
C LEU A 654 22.21 -3.73 -20.81
N ARG A 655 21.89 -2.73 -21.65
CA ARG A 655 22.89 -1.98 -22.45
C ARG A 655 23.86 -1.20 -21.58
N TYR A 656 23.36 -0.61 -20.50
CA TYR A 656 24.17 0.17 -19.58
C TYR A 656 24.76 -0.67 -18.43
N HIS A 657 24.59 -2.00 -18.48
CA HIS A 657 25.04 -2.92 -17.44
C HIS A 657 24.63 -2.47 -16.03
N ALA A 658 23.40 -1.97 -15.91
CA ALA A 658 22.86 -1.43 -14.67
C ALA A 658 22.45 -2.53 -13.67
N ILE A 659 22.39 -3.78 -14.13
CA ILE A 659 22.03 -4.95 -13.33
C ILE A 659 22.95 -6.13 -13.62
N SER A 660 23.11 -7.00 -12.62
CA SER A 660 23.82 -8.28 -12.71
C SER A 660 22.89 -9.46 -12.95
N TYR A 661 21.63 -9.33 -12.55
CA TYR A 661 20.60 -10.37 -12.71
C TYR A 661 19.32 -9.74 -13.25
N CYS A 662 18.80 -10.30 -14.35
CA CYS A 662 17.58 -9.84 -15.00
C CYS A 662 16.39 -10.64 -14.49
N GLN A 663 15.35 -9.95 -14.00
CA GLN A 663 14.16 -10.62 -13.47
C GLN A 663 12.98 -10.36 -14.39
N VAL A 664 12.71 -11.30 -15.28
CA VAL A 664 11.50 -11.25 -16.10
C VAL A 664 10.29 -11.68 -15.28
N ASP A 665 9.15 -11.07 -15.55
CA ASP A 665 7.86 -11.42 -14.97
C ASP A 665 6.86 -11.76 -16.09
N SER A 666 6.20 -12.90 -15.96
CA SER A 666 5.28 -13.45 -16.97
C SER A 666 3.99 -12.66 -17.17
N ALA A 667 3.62 -11.82 -16.20
CA ALA A 667 2.37 -11.07 -16.14
C ALA A 667 2.55 -9.55 -16.26
N ARG A 668 3.77 -9.02 -16.13
CA ARG A 668 4.10 -7.59 -16.11
C ARG A 668 4.13 -6.94 -17.48
N ILE A 669 4.91 -7.52 -18.38
CA ILE A 669 5.14 -7.02 -19.74
C ILE A 669 4.23 -7.78 -20.70
N GLY A 670 4.21 -7.43 -21.99
CA GLY A 670 3.21 -7.87 -22.98
C GLY A 670 3.25 -9.35 -23.36
N GLY A 671 3.22 -10.25 -22.39
CA GLY A 671 3.24 -11.70 -22.53
C GLY A 671 4.52 -12.25 -23.15
N ILE A 672 4.44 -13.51 -23.57
CA ILE A 672 5.59 -14.29 -24.06
C ILE A 672 6.34 -13.56 -25.19
N ASN A 673 5.63 -12.95 -26.16
CA ASN A 673 6.26 -12.26 -27.30
C ASN A 673 7.30 -11.24 -26.86
N GLU A 674 6.98 -10.45 -25.82
CA GLU A 674 7.87 -9.42 -25.32
C GLU A 674 8.99 -9.99 -24.44
N ILE A 675 8.66 -11.01 -23.64
CA ILE A 675 9.63 -11.67 -22.75
C ILE A 675 10.72 -12.39 -23.56
N LEU A 676 10.39 -13.05 -24.66
CA LEU A 676 11.39 -13.67 -25.56
C LEU A 676 12.43 -12.66 -26.05
N ALA A 677 12.01 -11.43 -26.34
CA ALA A 677 12.92 -10.35 -26.71
C ALA A 677 13.89 -9.99 -25.58
N VAL A 678 13.40 -9.96 -24.33
CA VAL A 678 14.22 -9.68 -23.14
C VAL A 678 15.24 -10.80 -22.90
N TYR A 679 14.85 -12.08 -23.03
CA TYR A 679 15.78 -13.20 -22.94
C TYR A 679 16.91 -13.10 -23.97
N LEU A 680 16.60 -12.78 -25.23
CA LEU A 680 17.61 -12.62 -26.27
C LEU A 680 18.58 -11.47 -25.96
N MET A 681 18.08 -10.31 -25.50
CA MET A 681 18.93 -9.19 -25.09
C MET A 681 19.79 -9.55 -23.86
N ALA A 682 19.22 -10.25 -22.89
CA ALA A 682 19.93 -10.69 -21.68
C ALA A 682 21.05 -11.68 -22.04
N TYR A 683 20.79 -12.60 -22.98
CA TYR A 683 21.80 -13.52 -23.51
C TYR A 683 22.95 -12.79 -24.21
N ILE A 684 22.64 -11.85 -25.10
CA ILE A 684 23.66 -11.05 -25.83
C ILE A 684 24.52 -10.23 -24.87
N THR A 685 23.90 -9.63 -23.86
CA THR A 685 24.59 -8.82 -22.84
C THR A 685 25.22 -9.65 -21.72
N LYS A 686 25.09 -10.98 -21.76
CA LYS A 686 25.61 -11.94 -20.78
C LYS A 686 25.07 -11.73 -19.36
N THR A 687 23.84 -11.24 -19.25
CA THR A 687 23.14 -11.07 -17.97
C THR A 687 22.28 -12.31 -17.71
N PRO A 688 22.53 -13.09 -16.65
CA PRO A 688 21.68 -14.22 -16.29
C PRO A 688 20.24 -13.77 -15.97
N VAL A 689 19.27 -14.59 -16.36
CA VAL A 689 17.85 -14.36 -16.06
C VAL A 689 17.45 -15.22 -14.86
N CYS A 690 16.94 -14.57 -13.81
CA CYS A 690 16.39 -15.19 -12.61
C CYS A 690 14.93 -14.70 -12.44
N PRO A 691 13.95 -15.41 -13.01
CA PRO A 691 12.60 -14.87 -13.13
C PRO A 691 11.91 -14.67 -11.77
N HIS A 692 11.07 -13.62 -11.71
CA HIS A 692 10.19 -13.34 -10.58
C HIS A 692 8.97 -14.27 -10.59
N ALA A 693 8.53 -14.69 -9.40
CA ALA A 693 7.37 -15.57 -9.24
C ALA A 693 6.55 -15.31 -7.96
N GLY A 694 6.75 -14.16 -7.29
CA GLY A 694 6.05 -13.78 -6.06
C GLY A 694 4.60 -13.32 -6.28
N GLY A 695 3.72 -14.22 -6.74
CA GLY A 695 2.32 -13.90 -7.02
C GLY A 695 1.52 -15.07 -7.58
N ILE A 696 0.19 -14.99 -7.49
CA ILE A 696 -0.71 -16.04 -7.99
C ILE A 696 -0.50 -16.29 -9.49
N GLY A 697 -0.22 -17.56 -9.85
CA GLY A 697 -0.04 -17.98 -11.24
C GLY A 697 1.32 -17.65 -11.85
N LEU A 698 2.19 -16.91 -11.15
CA LEU A 698 3.50 -16.52 -11.70
C LEU A 698 4.46 -17.70 -11.76
N CYS A 699 4.48 -18.54 -10.71
CA CYS A 699 5.23 -19.80 -10.72
C CYS A 699 4.82 -20.69 -11.91
N GLU A 700 3.51 -20.81 -12.13
CA GLU A 700 2.90 -21.63 -13.17
C GLU A 700 3.33 -21.18 -14.58
N MET A 701 3.37 -19.88 -14.84
CA MET A 701 3.74 -19.34 -16.14
C MET A 701 5.25 -19.29 -16.35
N VAL A 702 6.00 -18.70 -15.42
CA VAL A 702 7.39 -18.32 -15.64
C VAL A 702 8.33 -19.52 -15.80
N GLN A 703 7.97 -20.66 -15.20
CA GLN A 703 8.70 -21.92 -15.38
C GLN A 703 8.84 -22.31 -16.87
N HIS A 704 7.80 -22.08 -17.69
CA HIS A 704 7.86 -22.47 -19.10
C HIS A 704 8.87 -21.63 -19.88
N LEU A 705 8.99 -20.34 -19.53
CA LEU A 705 9.89 -19.41 -20.20
C LEU A 705 11.35 -19.70 -19.86
N GLN A 706 11.64 -20.00 -18.60
CA GLN A 706 12.98 -20.39 -18.18
C GLN A 706 13.39 -21.76 -18.75
N MET A 707 12.45 -22.70 -18.86
CA MET A 707 12.69 -23.99 -19.51
C MET A 707 13.00 -23.83 -21.00
N TRP A 708 12.29 -22.93 -21.70
CA TRP A 708 12.64 -22.57 -23.08
C TRP A 708 14.03 -21.95 -23.18
N ASP A 709 14.37 -20.98 -22.32
CA ASP A 709 15.71 -20.37 -22.28
C ASP A 709 16.80 -21.43 -22.11
N TYR A 710 16.61 -22.35 -21.16
CA TYR A 710 17.56 -23.44 -20.91
C TYR A 710 17.78 -24.33 -22.13
N ILE A 711 16.72 -24.70 -22.84
CA ILE A 711 16.82 -25.61 -23.99
C ILE A 711 17.41 -24.87 -25.20
N CYS A 712 16.85 -23.70 -25.51
CA CYS A 712 17.02 -23.03 -26.80
C CYS A 712 18.07 -21.93 -26.81
N LEU A 713 18.47 -21.40 -25.65
CA LEU A 713 19.28 -20.19 -25.56
C LEU A 713 20.48 -20.33 -24.61
N SER A 714 20.27 -20.32 -23.30
CA SER A 714 21.35 -20.28 -22.30
C SER A 714 22.09 -21.60 -22.14
N GLN A 715 21.40 -22.73 -22.19
CA GLN A 715 21.97 -24.09 -22.05
C GLN A 715 22.77 -24.35 -20.77
N THR A 716 22.50 -23.55 -19.73
CA THR A 716 23.14 -23.63 -18.41
C THR A 716 22.18 -23.20 -17.31
N THR A 717 22.38 -23.72 -16.09
CA THR A 717 21.71 -23.26 -14.86
C THR A 717 22.65 -22.42 -13.99
N GLU A 718 23.88 -22.16 -14.45
CA GLU A 718 24.84 -21.36 -13.70
C GLU A 718 24.30 -19.95 -13.52
N ASN A 719 24.23 -19.51 -12.25
CA ASN A 719 23.69 -18.21 -11.84
C ASN A 719 22.25 -17.94 -12.32
N ARG A 720 21.48 -19.00 -12.57
CA ARG A 720 20.08 -18.93 -12.99
C ARG A 720 19.22 -19.83 -12.13
N VAL A 721 18.23 -19.23 -11.49
CA VAL A 721 17.28 -19.90 -10.60
C VAL A 721 15.90 -19.25 -10.78
N ILE A 722 14.84 -20.03 -10.65
CA ILE A 722 13.46 -19.53 -10.69
C ILE A 722 13.00 -19.25 -9.26
N GLU A 723 12.36 -18.12 -9.01
CA GLU A 723 11.74 -17.87 -7.71
C GLU A 723 10.60 -18.84 -7.43
N PHE A 724 10.45 -19.30 -6.19
CA PHE A 724 9.33 -20.10 -5.72
C PHE A 724 8.77 -19.54 -4.40
N VAL A 725 7.45 -19.43 -4.35
CA VAL A 725 6.64 -19.17 -3.15
C VAL A 725 5.62 -20.30 -3.01
N ASP A 726 5.33 -20.76 -1.80
CA ASP A 726 4.48 -21.94 -1.53
C ASP A 726 3.05 -21.50 -1.22
N GLN A 727 2.36 -20.89 -2.19
CA GLN A 727 1.07 -20.22 -1.98
C GLN A 727 0.15 -20.33 -3.20
N GLN A 728 -1.13 -20.63 -2.97
CA GLN A 728 -2.24 -20.52 -3.95
C GLN A 728 -2.17 -21.46 -5.17
N HIS A 729 -1.21 -22.38 -5.22
CA HIS A 729 -1.09 -23.38 -6.30
C HIS A 729 -2.33 -24.30 -6.38
N GLU A 730 -3.00 -24.55 -5.26
CA GLU A 730 -4.19 -25.38 -5.17
C GLU A 730 -5.35 -24.90 -6.05
N HIS A 731 -5.32 -23.64 -6.51
CA HIS A 731 -6.35 -23.08 -7.38
C HIS A 731 -6.18 -23.43 -8.87
N PHE A 732 -5.03 -23.96 -9.28
CA PHE A 732 -4.74 -24.33 -10.67
C PHE A 732 -5.01 -25.81 -10.94
N GLU A 733 -5.45 -26.15 -12.16
CA GLU A 733 -5.62 -27.54 -12.58
C GLU A 733 -4.26 -28.25 -12.75
N ASP A 734 -3.26 -27.51 -13.23
CA ASP A 734 -1.90 -27.99 -13.47
C ASP A 734 -0.88 -27.20 -12.61
N PRO A 735 -0.89 -27.36 -11.27
CA PRO A 735 0.00 -26.61 -10.39
C PRO A 735 1.46 -27.00 -10.58
N VAL A 736 2.36 -26.08 -10.24
CA VAL A 736 3.80 -26.34 -10.30
C VAL A 736 4.20 -27.56 -9.47
N GLN A 737 5.17 -28.33 -9.97
CA GLN A 737 5.68 -29.52 -9.31
C GLN A 737 7.14 -29.28 -8.92
N ILE A 738 7.41 -29.19 -7.62
CA ILE A 738 8.76 -29.05 -7.09
C ILE A 738 9.28 -30.40 -6.60
N LYS A 739 10.49 -30.78 -7.04
CA LYS A 739 11.21 -31.94 -6.53
C LYS A 739 12.67 -31.61 -6.29
N ASN A 740 13.17 -31.86 -5.08
CA ASN A 740 14.55 -31.54 -4.67
C ASN A 740 14.94 -30.09 -5.02
N ALA A 741 14.08 -29.13 -4.67
CA ALA A 741 14.23 -27.72 -5.00
C ALA A 741 14.38 -27.39 -6.50
N CYS A 742 13.86 -28.23 -7.38
CA CYS A 742 13.79 -27.97 -8.82
C CYS A 742 12.34 -27.99 -9.31
N TYR A 743 12.01 -27.05 -10.21
CA TYR A 743 10.80 -27.08 -11.03
C TYR A 743 10.85 -28.25 -12.00
N MET A 744 9.89 -29.16 -11.90
CA MET A 744 9.74 -30.24 -12.86
C MET A 744 8.96 -29.74 -14.08
N PRO A 745 9.36 -30.11 -15.31
CA PRO A 745 8.68 -29.66 -16.51
C PRO A 745 7.20 -30.05 -16.53
N PRO A 746 6.28 -29.09 -16.77
CA PRO A 746 4.87 -29.40 -16.99
C PRO A 746 4.71 -30.33 -18.19
N MET A 747 3.81 -31.31 -18.07
CA MET A 747 3.50 -32.27 -19.13
C MET A 747 2.14 -32.00 -19.79
N SER A 748 1.21 -31.36 -19.08
CA SER A 748 -0.12 -31.03 -19.57
C SER A 748 -0.09 -29.94 -20.65
N PRO A 749 -0.99 -29.99 -21.66
CA PRO A 749 -1.10 -28.94 -22.65
C PRO A 749 -1.50 -27.58 -22.07
N GLY A 750 -0.90 -26.51 -22.59
CA GLY A 750 -1.16 -25.14 -22.16
C GLY A 750 -0.03 -24.50 -21.35
N TYR A 751 -0.37 -23.40 -20.70
CA TYR A 751 0.55 -22.51 -19.98
C TYR A 751 0.43 -22.64 -18.45
N SER A 752 -0.21 -23.72 -17.97
CA SER A 752 -0.46 -23.99 -16.54
C SER A 752 -1.32 -22.93 -15.82
N THR A 753 -2.02 -22.08 -16.58
CA THR A 753 -2.82 -20.95 -16.06
C THR A 753 -4.27 -21.29 -15.76
N LYS A 754 -4.76 -22.48 -16.16
CA LYS A 754 -6.17 -22.83 -16.03
C LYS A 754 -6.55 -22.98 -14.56
N LEU A 755 -7.40 -22.07 -14.08
CA LEU A 755 -7.97 -22.12 -12.73
C LEU A 755 -9.06 -23.19 -12.64
N LYS A 756 -9.14 -23.85 -11.48
CA LYS A 756 -10.26 -24.71 -11.12
C LYS A 756 -11.55 -23.91 -11.06
N LYS A 757 -12.64 -24.50 -11.55
CA LYS A 757 -13.94 -23.84 -11.62
C LYS A 757 -14.44 -23.41 -10.23
N GLU A 758 -14.17 -24.23 -9.22
CA GLU A 758 -14.53 -24.01 -7.83
C GLU A 758 -13.83 -22.76 -7.29
N SER A 759 -12.54 -22.58 -7.59
CA SER A 759 -11.78 -21.38 -7.20
C SER A 759 -12.38 -20.10 -7.79
N ILE A 760 -12.83 -20.14 -9.05
CA ILE A 760 -13.47 -18.98 -9.69
C ILE A 760 -14.82 -18.67 -9.00
N ILE A 761 -15.65 -19.68 -8.75
CA ILE A 761 -16.94 -19.51 -8.07
C ILE A 761 -16.77 -18.97 -6.65
N GLU A 762 -15.71 -19.40 -5.97
CA GLU A 762 -15.46 -18.99 -4.59
C GLU A 762 -14.88 -17.57 -4.50
N TYR A 763 -13.90 -17.22 -5.34
CA TYR A 763 -13.05 -16.03 -5.14
C TYR A 763 -13.20 -14.94 -6.21
N ALA A 764 -14.04 -15.10 -7.24
CA ALA A 764 -14.25 -14.05 -8.23
C ALA A 764 -14.84 -12.79 -7.59
N TYR A 765 -14.09 -11.69 -7.54
CA TYR A 765 -14.59 -10.45 -6.94
C TYR A 765 -15.57 -9.70 -7.87
N PRO A 766 -16.68 -9.12 -7.35
CA PRO A 766 -17.18 -9.20 -5.97
C PRO A 766 -18.18 -10.34 -5.72
N GLU A 767 -18.52 -11.13 -6.74
CA GLU A 767 -19.69 -12.04 -6.73
C GLU A 767 -19.41 -13.44 -6.17
N GLY A 768 -18.15 -13.79 -5.93
CA GLY A 768 -17.75 -15.09 -5.43
C GLY A 768 -18.27 -15.34 -4.02
N ASN A 769 -18.50 -16.59 -3.64
CA ASN A 769 -19.07 -16.94 -2.34
C ASN A 769 -18.30 -16.31 -1.17
N TYR A 770 -16.97 -16.37 -1.20
CA TYR A 770 -16.11 -15.78 -0.18
C TYR A 770 -16.39 -14.28 0.00
N TRP A 771 -16.45 -13.54 -1.11
CA TRP A 771 -16.70 -12.11 -1.09
C TRP A 771 -18.14 -11.77 -0.74
N ARG A 772 -19.13 -12.51 -1.25
CA ARG A 772 -20.54 -12.34 -0.89
C ARG A 772 -20.79 -12.59 0.58
N ASN A 773 -20.20 -13.63 1.17
CA ASN A 773 -20.32 -13.90 2.60
C ASN A 773 -19.68 -12.76 3.40
N LYS A 774 -18.48 -12.30 3.01
CA LYS A 774 -17.83 -11.16 3.66
C LYS A 774 -18.68 -9.88 3.57
N ILE A 775 -19.28 -9.60 2.42
CA ILE A 775 -20.19 -8.46 2.19
C ILE A 775 -21.54 -8.63 2.90
N THR A 776 -22.04 -9.87 3.05
CA THR A 776 -23.33 -10.17 3.69
C THR A 776 -23.19 -10.17 5.21
N GLU A 777 -22.09 -10.68 5.75
CA GLU A 777 -21.70 -10.51 7.15
C GLU A 777 -21.50 -9.03 7.50
N GLU A 778 -21.05 -8.21 6.55
CA GLU A 778 -21.01 -6.75 6.69
C GLU A 778 -22.43 -6.14 6.70
N LYS A 779 -23.39 -6.66 5.91
CA LYS A 779 -24.79 -6.18 5.82
C LYS A 779 -25.73 -6.65 6.94
N GLU A 780 -25.64 -7.90 7.40
CA GLU A 780 -26.45 -8.41 8.52
C GLU A 780 -26.09 -7.74 9.85
N VAL A 781 -24.90 -7.12 9.92
CA VAL A 781 -24.47 -6.28 11.04
C VAL A 781 -25.10 -4.88 10.93
N GLU A 782 -25.39 -4.38 9.73
CA GLU A 782 -26.16 -3.14 9.54
C GLU A 782 -27.63 -3.31 9.98
N GLU A 783 -28.30 -4.40 9.56
CA GLU A 783 -29.72 -4.64 9.90
C GLU A 783 -29.98 -4.92 11.40
N LYS A 784 -28.97 -5.30 12.17
CA LYS A 784 -29.07 -5.45 13.65
C LYS A 784 -28.78 -4.16 14.43
N HIS A 785 -28.36 -3.10 13.74
CA HIS A 785 -28.03 -1.80 14.34
C HIS A 785 -29.06 -0.70 14.05
N ASP A 786 -30.02 -0.94 13.14
CA ASP A 786 -31.33 -0.27 13.08
C ASP A 786 -32.32 -0.90 14.09
#